data_AF-A0A2Y9JNN2-F1
#
_entry.id   AF-A0A2Y9JNN2-F1
#
_cell.length_a   1.000
_cell.length_b   1.000
_cell.length_c   1.000
_cell.angle_alpha   90.00
_cell.angle_beta   90.00
_cell.angle_gamma   90.00
#
_symmetry.space_group_name_H-M   'P 1'
#
loop_
_entity.id
_entity.type
_entity.pdbx_description
1 polymer ?
#
loop_
_entity_poly.entity_id
_entity_poly.type
_entity_poly.pdbx_seq_one_letter_code
_entity_poly.pdbx_strand_id
1 'polypeptide(L)'
;MASAAVESFVTKQLDLLELERDAEVEERRSWQENISPKELQSRGVCLLKLQVSSQRTGLYGRLLVTLEPRRCVAAAVLPSNSFTSGDIVGLYDEGSQLATGILTRITQRSVTVAFDESHDFRLSLDREQTYRLLKLANDVTYKRLKKALITLKKYHSGPACSLIDVLFGGSAPSPASEIQPLPFCNPCLDASQKEAVSFALSQKELAIIHGPPGTGKTTTVVEIILQAVRQGLKVLCCAPSNVAVDNLVERLAHSKQKIVRLGHPARLLDSIQQHSLDAVLARSDSAQIVADIRKDIDQAFAKNRQTQEKREKSGVWSEIKLLRKELKEREEAAVLESLRSAAVVLATNTGASSDGPLRLLPDGHFDMLVIDECAQALEASCWIPLLKARRCVLAGDHKQLPPTTVSHKAALAGLSRSLMERLADELGAQVVRTLTVQYRMHQAIMRWASDALYSGQLTAHPAVAGHLLRDLPGVAATEETSVPLLLVDTAGCGLFELEEEDDQSKGNPGEVRLASLHIQALVDAGVQASDIAVITPYNLQVDLLRQSLAHRYPELEIKSVDGFQGREKEAVVLSFVRSNRKGDVGFLAEDRRVNVAVTRARRHVAVVCDSRTVSNHTFLKTLLGHFIEHGEVRTAFEYLDDIVPENYSHESSQGHSQAGAKPHSSAVSARKPPGGRPRDRTQETRAAAGLQWKRTGGRPSGPEVPSQPSLNGGSPEGMATRDRAEHFRAKIAEFVASEKTQLEFPASLNSHDRMWVHQIAEEHGLRHDSSGEGKKRFITVSKRAWPAPPAPPAPPAPPAPPAPPPPAGASSHTPVGPMAPGPTQNEPPAGGQSSQDTLNLKALHLERLQRAKSKQERPTTDGAATDGATKDRAARDGAATDGQQASRSGLRTLPEKKKKKEAKGNTAMDLPGKEDFEALVAAAIKADNTCGLAKCTASVATLGQLCLHCGRRFCLSHHLPEIHGCGERARAHARQRISREGVLYAGSGTKDRSLDPAKRAQLQRRLDKKLDELSGQRKSKRKEKEK
;
A
#
# COMPACT_ATOMS: atom_id res chain seq x y z
N MET A 1 6.05 -9.04 44.36
CA MET A 1 6.68 -9.75 43.21
C MET A 1 6.83 -8.87 41.98
N ALA A 2 5.80 -8.08 41.59
CA ALA A 2 5.79 -7.25 40.37
C ALA A 2 7.10 -6.48 40.07
N SER A 3 7.70 -5.80 41.04
CA SER A 3 8.96 -5.03 40.82
C SER A 3 10.09 -5.84 40.18
N ALA A 4 10.22 -7.14 40.46
CA ALA A 4 11.24 -8.00 39.84
C ALA A 4 10.85 -8.45 38.42
N ALA A 5 9.55 -8.66 38.18
CA ALA A 5 9.02 -8.94 36.85
C ALA A 5 9.16 -7.72 35.92
N VAL A 6 8.86 -6.52 36.43
CA VAL A 6 9.08 -5.23 35.76
C VAL A 6 10.56 -5.03 35.41
N GLU A 7 11.48 -5.30 36.35
CA GLU A 7 12.92 -5.17 36.14
C GLU A 7 13.44 -6.09 35.03
N SER A 8 13.02 -7.36 35.05
CA SER A 8 13.35 -8.36 34.02
C SER A 8 12.77 -7.97 32.65
N PHE A 9 11.47 -7.60 32.62
CA PHE A 9 10.77 -7.17 31.42
C PHE A 9 11.42 -5.93 30.79
N VAL A 10 11.68 -4.88 31.57
CA VAL A 10 12.30 -3.64 31.08
C VAL A 10 13.69 -3.91 30.52
N THR A 11 14.49 -4.72 31.19
CA THR A 11 15.84 -5.07 30.70
C THR A 11 15.75 -5.80 29.35
N LYS A 12 14.93 -6.86 29.27
CA LYS A 12 14.69 -7.60 28.02
C LYS A 12 14.18 -6.70 26.89
N GLN A 13 13.20 -5.83 27.16
CA GLN A 13 12.63 -4.94 26.14
C GLN A 13 13.62 -3.88 25.66
N LEU A 14 14.53 -3.41 26.52
CA LEU A 14 15.60 -2.49 26.10
C LEU A 14 16.56 -3.16 25.12
N ASP A 15 16.99 -4.39 25.39
CA ASP A 15 17.88 -5.14 24.50
C ASP A 15 17.21 -5.44 23.15
N LEU A 16 15.92 -5.82 23.16
CA LEU A 16 15.13 -6.03 21.94
C LEU A 16 14.96 -4.75 21.11
N LEU A 17 14.80 -3.59 21.76
CA LEU A 17 14.65 -2.31 21.05
C LEU A 17 15.95 -1.78 20.46
N GLU A 18 17.12 -2.06 21.06
CA GLU A 18 18.40 -1.76 20.41
C GLU A 18 18.64 -2.72 19.23
N LEU A 19 18.35 -4.03 19.36
CA LEU A 19 18.41 -5.00 18.26
C LEU A 19 17.49 -4.67 17.07
N GLU A 20 16.33 -4.08 17.35
CA GLU A 20 15.38 -3.61 16.34
C GLU A 20 15.85 -2.31 15.69
N ARG A 21 16.30 -1.33 16.49
CA ARG A 21 16.84 -0.05 15.96
C ARG A 21 18.04 -0.31 15.07
N ASP A 22 18.97 -1.16 15.50
CA ASP A 22 20.22 -1.39 14.78
C ASP A 22 19.99 -2.15 13.47
N ALA A 23 18.95 -2.99 13.40
CA ALA A 23 18.47 -3.56 12.15
C ALA A 23 17.86 -2.49 11.21
N GLU A 24 16.96 -1.62 11.71
CA GLU A 24 16.38 -0.52 10.90
C GLU A 24 17.46 0.46 10.40
N VAL A 25 18.48 0.74 11.23
CA VAL A 25 19.61 1.60 10.88
C VAL A 25 20.51 0.95 9.83
N GLU A 26 20.82 -0.34 9.96
CA GLU A 26 21.69 -1.04 9.01
C GLU A 26 21.00 -1.29 7.66
N GLU A 27 19.71 -1.65 7.66
CA GLU A 27 18.89 -1.73 6.44
C GLU A 27 18.96 -0.41 5.67
N ARG A 28 18.66 0.71 6.34
CA ARG A 28 18.70 2.06 5.74
C ARG A 28 20.12 2.50 5.37
N ARG A 29 21.16 2.10 6.11
CA ARG A 29 22.57 2.35 5.76
C ARG A 29 22.91 1.65 4.45
N SER A 30 22.58 0.36 4.32
CA SER A 30 22.86 -0.41 3.11
C SER A 30 22.20 0.22 1.87
N TRP A 31 21.00 0.79 2.02
CA TRP A 31 20.36 1.59 0.97
C TRP A 31 21.11 2.89 0.70
N GLN A 32 21.57 3.61 1.73
CA GLN A 32 22.30 4.88 1.55
C GLN A 32 23.69 4.72 0.91
N GLU A 33 24.37 3.60 1.17
CA GLU A 33 25.75 3.36 0.74
C GLU A 33 25.82 2.65 -0.63
N ASN A 34 24.96 1.66 -0.88
CA ASN A 34 24.99 0.88 -2.13
C ASN A 34 24.14 1.49 -3.26
N ILE A 35 23.16 2.36 -2.94
CA ILE A 35 22.20 2.89 -3.93
C ILE A 35 22.52 4.35 -4.26
N SER A 36 22.68 4.67 -5.55
CA SER A 36 22.98 6.04 -5.97
C SER A 36 21.86 7.02 -5.53
N PRO A 37 22.17 8.30 -5.20
CA PRO A 37 21.14 9.26 -4.78
C PRO A 37 20.03 9.53 -5.81
N LYS A 38 20.27 9.22 -7.09
CA LYS A 38 19.27 9.28 -8.17
C LYS A 38 18.32 8.08 -8.14
N GLU A 39 18.82 6.91 -7.75
CA GLU A 39 18.03 5.69 -7.58
C GLU A 39 17.27 5.67 -6.23
N LEU A 40 17.82 6.30 -5.18
CA LEU A 40 17.04 6.64 -3.99
C LEU A 40 15.90 7.65 -4.29
N GLN A 41 15.99 8.39 -5.40
CA GLN A 41 14.94 9.31 -5.86
C GLN A 41 13.90 8.63 -6.78
N SER A 42 14.25 7.63 -7.59
CA SER A 42 13.27 6.78 -8.30
C SER A 42 12.47 5.92 -7.32
N ARG A 43 13.16 5.32 -6.32
CA ARG A 43 12.56 4.63 -5.16
C ARG A 43 11.83 5.55 -4.18
N GLY A 44 11.82 6.86 -4.42
CA GLY A 44 10.97 7.82 -3.71
C GLY A 44 11.38 8.20 -2.28
N VAL A 45 12.51 7.71 -1.77
CA VAL A 45 13.00 7.97 -0.40
C VAL A 45 13.97 9.18 -0.30
N CYS A 46 14.32 9.79 -1.43
CA CYS A 46 15.21 10.95 -1.53
C CYS A 46 14.66 12.03 -2.49
N LEU A 47 14.78 13.31 -2.12
CA LEU A 47 14.46 14.46 -2.96
C LEU A 47 15.73 15.31 -3.20
N LEU A 48 16.18 15.36 -4.45
CA LEU A 48 17.36 16.10 -4.88
C LEU A 48 17.02 17.51 -5.42
N LYS A 49 17.97 18.45 -5.29
CA LYS A 49 17.99 19.77 -5.96
C LYS A 49 16.81 20.68 -5.61
N LEU A 50 16.45 20.71 -4.33
CA LEU A 50 15.45 21.61 -3.75
C LEU A 50 16.05 22.98 -3.44
N GLN A 51 15.27 24.05 -3.51
CA GLN A 51 15.62 25.41 -3.08
C GLN A 51 14.62 25.92 -2.04
N VAL A 52 15.02 26.84 -1.17
CA VAL A 52 14.11 27.38 -0.14
C VAL A 52 13.16 28.43 -0.71
N SER A 53 11.87 28.09 -0.70
CA SER A 53 10.78 29.00 -1.07
C SER A 53 10.45 29.97 0.06
N SER A 54 10.24 29.47 1.29
CA SER A 54 9.91 30.31 2.46
C SER A 54 10.45 29.76 3.77
N GLN A 55 10.62 30.64 4.75
CA GLN A 55 10.97 30.34 6.15
C GLN A 55 10.01 31.11 7.05
N ARG A 56 9.45 30.48 8.10
CA ARG A 56 8.47 31.08 9.04
C ARG A 56 8.57 30.47 10.44
N THR A 57 8.09 31.18 11.46
CA THR A 57 7.94 30.66 12.82
C THR A 57 6.71 29.75 12.94
N GLY A 58 6.89 28.53 13.46
CA GLY A 58 5.84 27.57 13.77
C GLY A 58 5.57 27.42 15.28
N LEU A 59 4.73 26.44 15.63
CA LEU A 59 4.41 26.07 17.02
C LEU A 59 5.67 25.62 17.79
N TYR A 60 5.68 25.91 19.09
CA TYR A 60 6.80 25.73 20.00
C TYR A 60 8.09 26.44 19.53
N GLY A 61 7.95 27.52 18.74
CA GLY A 61 9.06 28.33 18.22
C GLY A 61 9.87 27.70 17.08
N ARG A 62 9.44 26.54 16.55
CA ARG A 62 10.16 25.78 15.52
C ARG A 62 10.27 26.53 14.19
N LEU A 63 11.38 26.33 13.48
CA LEU A 63 11.58 26.92 12.15
C LEU A 63 10.89 26.06 11.08
N LEU A 64 9.87 26.60 10.41
CA LEU A 64 9.22 25.98 9.26
C LEU A 64 9.89 26.44 7.97
N VAL A 65 10.49 25.51 7.22
CA VAL A 65 11.16 25.75 5.94
C VAL A 65 10.38 25.05 4.82
N THR A 66 9.94 25.81 3.82
CA THR A 66 9.32 25.28 2.60
C THR A 66 10.38 25.18 1.51
N LEU A 67 10.52 23.99 0.95
CA LEU A 67 11.44 23.62 -0.13
C LEU A 67 10.65 23.33 -1.41
N GLU A 68 11.14 23.83 -2.54
CA GLU A 68 10.58 23.63 -3.89
C GLU A 68 11.65 23.11 -4.86
N PRO A 69 11.31 22.33 -5.89
CA PRO A 69 12.28 21.94 -6.92
C PRO A 69 12.77 23.16 -7.72
N ARG A 70 14.09 23.23 -7.97
CA ARG A 70 14.76 24.36 -8.65
C ARG A 70 14.05 24.77 -9.95
N ARG A 71 13.83 26.08 -10.14
CA ARG A 71 13.06 26.71 -11.24
C ARG A 71 13.72 26.58 -12.63
N CYS A 72 13.87 25.37 -13.17
CA CYS A 72 14.49 25.12 -14.47
C CYS A 72 13.51 24.73 -15.60
N VAL A 73 12.24 24.39 -15.29
CA VAL A 73 11.19 24.08 -16.28
C VAL A 73 9.86 24.66 -15.80
N ALA A 74 8.98 25.04 -16.72
CA ALA A 74 7.61 25.46 -16.40
C ALA A 74 6.83 24.30 -15.76
N ALA A 75 6.04 24.59 -14.72
CA ALA A 75 5.37 23.60 -13.87
C ALA A 75 6.34 22.56 -13.26
N ALA A 76 7.28 23.04 -12.44
CA ALA A 76 8.11 22.17 -11.62
C ALA A 76 7.25 21.44 -10.55
N VAL A 77 7.24 20.11 -10.62
CA VAL A 77 6.53 19.17 -9.75
C VAL A 77 7.58 18.32 -9.03
N LEU A 78 7.34 17.92 -7.78
CA LEU A 78 8.20 16.96 -7.08
C LEU A 78 8.07 15.57 -7.74
N PRO A 79 9.16 14.80 -7.87
CA PRO A 79 9.07 13.43 -8.38
C PRO A 79 8.20 12.55 -7.47
N SER A 80 7.68 11.45 -8.02
CA SER A 80 6.98 10.39 -7.29
C SER A 80 7.82 9.94 -6.08
N ASN A 81 7.23 9.98 -4.89
CA ASN A 81 7.99 9.80 -3.66
C ASN A 81 7.13 9.22 -2.53
N SER A 82 7.79 8.63 -1.52
CA SER A 82 7.19 7.98 -0.35
C SER A 82 7.40 8.79 0.93
N PHE A 83 7.53 10.11 0.81
CA PHE A 83 7.52 11.02 1.96
C PHE A 83 6.08 11.31 2.37
N THR A 84 5.85 11.25 3.67
CA THR A 84 4.58 11.49 4.32
C THR A 84 4.77 12.52 5.43
N SER A 85 3.72 13.27 5.76
CA SER A 85 3.78 14.21 6.88
C SER A 85 4.29 13.52 8.15
N GLY A 86 5.16 14.22 8.88
CA GLY A 86 5.81 13.79 10.10
C GLY A 86 6.93 12.76 9.94
N ASP A 87 7.34 12.39 8.72
CA ASP A 87 8.58 11.64 8.50
C ASP A 87 9.78 12.42 9.04
N ILE A 88 10.75 11.72 9.62
CA ILE A 88 12.03 12.31 10.01
C ILE A 88 12.89 12.44 8.75
N VAL A 89 13.46 13.63 8.53
CA VAL A 89 14.20 13.95 7.31
C VAL A 89 15.51 14.66 7.61
N GLY A 90 16.59 14.18 6.99
CA GLY A 90 17.88 14.84 7.00
C GLY A 90 17.93 15.86 5.87
N LEU A 91 18.34 17.09 6.19
CA LEU A 91 18.64 18.13 5.21
C LEU A 91 20.15 18.12 4.94
N TYR A 92 20.54 18.11 3.66
CA TYR A 92 21.94 18.00 3.26
C TYR A 92 22.33 19.09 2.25
N ASP A 93 23.58 19.54 2.34
CA ASP A 93 24.24 20.43 1.40
C ASP A 93 25.66 19.93 1.06
N GLU A 94 26.00 19.97 -0.23
CA GLU A 94 27.20 19.40 -0.88
C GLU A 94 27.66 18.00 -0.39
N GLY A 95 26.76 17.23 0.24
CA GLY A 95 27.00 15.88 0.79
C GLY A 95 26.93 15.81 2.32
N SER A 96 27.23 16.92 3.02
CA SER A 96 27.15 17.05 4.48
C SER A 96 25.70 17.12 4.99
N GLN A 97 25.45 16.64 6.22
CA GLN A 97 24.14 16.80 6.88
C GLN A 97 24.12 18.13 7.63
N LEU A 98 23.22 19.03 7.25
CA LEU A 98 23.05 20.33 7.90
C LEU A 98 22.19 20.25 9.17
N ALA A 99 21.14 19.43 9.14
CA ALA A 99 20.13 19.37 10.21
C ALA A 99 19.25 18.11 10.09
N THR A 100 18.44 17.87 11.13
CA THR A 100 17.39 16.84 11.13
C THR A 100 16.05 17.48 11.47
N GLY A 101 15.08 17.34 10.57
CA GLY A 101 13.76 17.92 10.71
C GLY A 101 12.62 16.90 10.65
N ILE A 102 11.41 17.39 10.88
CA ILE A 102 10.17 16.63 10.81
C ILE A 102 9.37 17.19 9.63
N LEU A 103 8.90 16.34 8.70
CA LEU A 103 8.03 16.79 7.61
C LEU A 103 6.74 17.41 8.18
N THR A 104 6.38 18.62 7.76
CA THR A 104 5.15 19.29 8.23
C THR A 104 4.11 19.45 7.15
N ARG A 105 4.48 19.36 5.87
CA ARG A 105 3.56 19.30 4.74
C ARG A 105 4.28 18.72 3.53
N ILE A 106 3.57 17.95 2.71
CA ILE A 106 4.01 17.66 1.35
C ILE A 106 2.88 17.98 0.37
N THR A 107 3.23 18.48 -0.81
CA THR A 107 2.32 18.75 -1.92
C THR A 107 2.98 18.27 -3.21
N GLN A 108 2.26 18.28 -4.33
CA GLN A 108 2.85 17.97 -5.64
C GLN A 108 3.99 18.93 -6.06
N ARG A 109 4.17 20.09 -5.42
CA ARG A 109 5.17 21.10 -5.85
C ARG A 109 6.13 21.55 -4.76
N SER A 110 5.85 21.27 -3.49
CA SER A 110 6.65 21.73 -2.37
C SER A 110 6.59 20.79 -1.18
N VAL A 111 7.65 20.80 -0.37
CA VAL A 111 7.76 20.02 0.86
C VAL A 111 8.18 20.96 2.00
N THR A 112 7.48 20.91 3.12
CA THR A 112 7.74 21.76 4.30
C THR A 112 8.29 20.92 5.42
N VAL A 113 9.30 21.43 6.13
CA VAL A 113 10.02 20.75 7.21
C VAL A 113 10.07 21.66 8.43
N ALA A 114 9.83 21.12 9.62
CA ALA A 114 10.09 21.77 10.90
C ALA A 114 11.45 21.34 11.45
N PHE A 115 12.27 22.31 11.85
CA PHE A 115 13.53 22.10 12.56
C PHE A 115 13.41 22.55 14.02
N ASP A 116 14.20 21.95 14.91
CA ASP A 116 14.09 22.12 16.37
C ASP A 116 15.34 22.82 16.93
N GLU A 117 15.14 23.92 17.66
CA GLU A 117 16.24 24.80 18.07
C GLU A 117 17.23 24.16 19.04
N SER A 118 16.86 23.05 19.69
CA SER A 118 17.69 22.39 20.71
C SER A 118 19.03 21.87 20.19
N HIS A 119 19.15 21.66 18.87
CA HIS A 119 20.38 21.19 18.20
C HIS A 119 20.81 22.11 17.05
N ASP A 120 19.87 22.73 16.33
CA ASP A 120 20.11 23.39 15.04
C ASP A 120 20.45 24.90 15.13
N PHE A 121 21.22 25.33 16.14
CA PHE A 121 21.51 26.74 16.49
C PHE A 121 22.15 27.64 15.39
N ARG A 122 22.37 27.13 14.17
CA ARG A 122 22.98 27.86 13.03
C ARG A 122 22.33 27.56 11.66
N LEU A 123 21.06 27.13 11.61
CA LEU A 123 20.34 26.86 10.34
C LEU A 123 20.07 28.13 9.48
N SER A 124 21.12 28.69 8.88
CA SER A 124 21.05 29.81 7.94
C SER A 124 20.93 29.31 6.50
N LEU A 125 19.76 28.79 6.13
CA LEU A 125 19.52 28.32 4.77
C LEU A 125 19.34 29.49 3.79
N ASP A 126 20.04 29.41 2.67
CA ASP A 126 19.97 30.32 1.54
C ASP A 126 18.78 29.95 0.61
N ARG A 127 18.37 30.87 -0.25
CA ARG A 127 17.43 30.63 -1.36
C ARG A 127 18.14 30.19 -2.63
N GLU A 128 19.42 30.55 -2.83
CA GLU A 128 20.12 30.28 -4.09
C GLU A 128 20.77 28.88 -4.14
N GLN A 129 21.26 28.38 -3.00
CA GLN A 129 21.80 27.02 -2.85
C GLN A 129 20.76 25.91 -3.20
N THR A 130 21.26 24.69 -3.43
CA THR A 130 20.41 23.52 -3.72
C THR A 130 20.60 22.38 -2.74
N TYR A 131 19.58 22.11 -1.92
CA TYR A 131 19.59 21.10 -0.88
C TYR A 131 19.10 19.72 -1.36
N ARG A 132 19.52 18.68 -0.64
CA ARG A 132 18.96 17.32 -0.69
C ARG A 132 18.16 17.06 0.60
N LEU A 133 17.01 16.40 0.46
CA LEU A 133 16.22 15.89 1.57
C LEU A 133 16.17 14.35 1.51
N LEU A 134 16.53 13.68 2.60
CA LEU A 134 16.57 12.21 2.69
C LEU A 134 15.70 11.73 3.86
N LYS A 135 14.92 10.66 3.67
CA LYS A 135 14.07 10.07 4.73
C LYS A 135 14.92 9.22 5.68
N LEU A 136 14.97 9.59 6.97
CA LEU A 136 15.81 8.97 8.00
C LEU A 136 15.04 7.98 8.88
N ALA A 137 15.78 7.20 9.68
CA ALA A 137 15.23 6.37 10.76
C ALA A 137 14.55 7.24 11.84
N ASN A 138 13.47 6.75 12.44
CA ASN A 138 12.72 7.53 13.43
C ASN A 138 13.24 7.32 14.86
N ASP A 139 14.46 7.82 15.07
CA ASP A 139 15.21 7.75 16.32
C ASP A 139 14.44 8.37 17.54
N VAL A 140 13.50 9.28 17.27
CA VAL A 140 12.59 9.87 18.28
C VAL A 140 11.62 8.83 18.86
N THR A 141 11.20 7.83 18.07
CA THR A 141 10.37 6.72 18.56
C THR A 141 11.15 5.88 19.57
N TYR A 142 12.34 5.37 19.21
CA TYR A 142 13.16 4.55 20.12
C TYR A 142 13.52 5.30 21.41
N LYS A 143 13.88 6.59 21.30
CA LYS A 143 14.14 7.45 22.47
C LYS A 143 12.93 7.56 23.41
N ARG A 144 11.70 7.63 22.88
CA ARG A 144 10.46 7.64 23.68
C ARG A 144 10.14 6.27 24.30
N LEU A 145 10.31 5.17 23.55
CA LEU A 145 10.10 3.80 24.05
C LEU A 145 11.08 3.50 25.20
N LYS A 146 12.37 3.74 24.98
CA LYS A 146 13.45 3.59 25.98
C LYS A 146 13.19 4.41 27.23
N LYS A 147 12.74 5.66 27.08
CA LYS A 147 12.37 6.53 28.22
C LYS A 147 11.15 6.02 28.99
N ALA A 148 10.13 5.50 28.31
CA ALA A 148 8.94 4.96 28.98
C ALA A 148 9.26 3.68 29.77
N LEU A 149 10.06 2.77 29.21
CA LEU A 149 10.55 1.58 29.92
C LEU A 149 11.38 1.95 31.16
N ILE A 150 12.27 2.95 31.05
CA ILE A 150 13.04 3.47 32.20
C ILE A 150 12.14 4.16 33.24
N THR A 151 11.02 4.74 32.83
CA THR A 151 10.02 5.33 33.75
C THR A 151 9.22 4.23 34.46
N LEU A 152 8.78 3.19 33.75
CA LEU A 152 8.12 2.00 34.30
C LEU A 152 8.99 1.31 35.36
N LYS A 153 10.27 1.08 35.07
CA LYS A 153 11.26 0.53 36.02
C LYS A 153 11.43 1.38 37.29
N LYS A 154 11.12 2.68 37.23
CA LYS A 154 11.20 3.64 38.34
C LYS A 154 9.82 4.04 38.87
N TYR A 155 8.78 3.24 38.62
CA TYR A 155 7.40 3.54 39.03
C TYR A 155 7.09 2.91 40.39
N HIS A 156 7.53 3.56 41.46
CA HIS A 156 7.36 3.06 42.84
C HIS A 156 6.00 3.42 43.46
N SER A 157 5.38 4.52 43.01
CA SER A 157 4.11 5.04 43.54
C SER A 157 3.44 5.94 42.50
N GLY A 158 2.11 5.88 42.39
CA GLY A 158 1.33 6.72 41.50
C GLY A 158 0.01 6.08 41.06
N PRO A 159 -0.79 6.78 40.24
CA PRO A 159 -2.11 6.33 39.79
C PRO A 159 -2.15 4.96 39.12
N ALA A 160 -1.06 4.53 38.47
CA ALA A 160 -1.00 3.28 37.70
C ALA A 160 -0.48 2.07 38.50
N CYS A 161 -0.21 2.17 39.81
CA CYS A 161 0.39 1.07 40.58
C CYS A 161 -0.42 -0.23 40.55
N SER A 162 -1.70 -0.20 40.88
CA SER A 162 -2.57 -1.40 40.84
C SER A 162 -2.67 -2.00 39.44
N LEU A 163 -2.70 -1.14 38.41
CA LEU A 163 -2.69 -1.55 37.01
C LEU A 163 -1.36 -2.26 36.65
N ILE A 164 -0.21 -1.73 37.08
CA ILE A 164 1.11 -2.37 36.88
C ILE A 164 1.16 -3.73 37.61
N ASP A 165 0.67 -3.82 38.84
CA ASP A 165 0.64 -5.08 39.59
C ASP A 165 -0.22 -6.14 38.89
N VAL A 166 -1.37 -5.79 38.31
CA VAL A 166 -2.19 -6.70 37.50
C VAL A 166 -1.50 -7.08 36.18
N LEU A 167 -0.95 -6.10 35.45
CA LEU A 167 -0.30 -6.31 34.14
C LEU A 167 0.99 -7.15 34.19
N PHE A 168 1.57 -7.34 35.37
CA PHE A 168 2.75 -8.20 35.62
C PHE A 168 2.46 -9.38 36.56
N GLY A 169 1.19 -9.72 36.82
CA GLY A 169 0.82 -10.87 37.65
C GLY A 169 1.25 -10.78 39.12
N GLY A 170 1.53 -9.57 39.61
CA GLY A 170 1.76 -9.28 41.03
C GLY A 170 0.47 -9.29 41.87
N SER A 171 -0.67 -9.09 41.22
CA SER A 171 -2.03 -9.19 41.77
C SER A 171 -3.00 -9.72 40.70
N ALA A 172 -4.11 -10.32 41.12
CA ALA A 172 -5.23 -10.63 40.23
C ALA A 172 -6.05 -9.35 39.92
N PRO A 173 -6.81 -9.31 38.80
CA PRO A 173 -7.78 -8.23 38.55
C PRO A 173 -8.77 -8.09 39.71
N SER A 174 -9.12 -6.85 40.10
CA SER A 174 -10.08 -6.64 41.20
C SER A 174 -11.48 -7.09 40.79
N PRO A 175 -12.33 -7.55 41.74
CA PRO A 175 -13.73 -7.84 41.47
C PRO A 175 -14.43 -6.66 40.79
N ALA A 176 -15.11 -6.93 39.69
CA ALA A 176 -15.84 -5.95 38.88
C ALA A 176 -16.85 -5.14 39.73
N SER A 177 -17.04 -3.88 39.36
CA SER A 177 -18.00 -2.99 40.03
C SER A 177 -19.42 -3.26 39.55
N GLU A 178 -20.41 -3.26 40.44
CA GLU A 178 -21.81 -3.23 40.03
C GLU A 178 -22.10 -1.98 39.19
N ILE A 179 -22.84 -2.13 38.09
CA ILE A 179 -23.29 -1.02 37.26
C ILE A 179 -24.81 -1.05 37.20
N GLN A 180 -25.43 0.12 37.33
CA GLN A 180 -26.85 0.29 37.00
C GLN A 180 -27.07 0.21 35.48
N PRO A 181 -28.30 -0.13 35.01
CA PRO A 181 -28.61 -0.26 33.59
C PRO A 181 -28.21 1.00 32.78
N LEU A 182 -27.32 0.81 31.79
CA LEU A 182 -26.74 1.92 31.02
C LEU A 182 -27.67 2.33 29.86
N PRO A 183 -28.07 3.61 29.75
CA PRO A 183 -28.75 4.11 28.57
C PRO A 183 -27.71 4.30 27.44
N PHE A 184 -27.55 3.32 26.56
CA PHE A 184 -26.60 3.37 25.44
C PHE A 184 -26.77 4.62 24.56
N CYS A 185 -25.67 5.20 24.10
CA CYS A 185 -25.65 6.36 23.20
C CYS A 185 -26.07 5.94 21.79
N ASN A 186 -25.54 4.80 21.33
CA ASN A 186 -25.96 4.13 20.11
C ASN A 186 -27.01 3.05 20.43
N PRO A 187 -28.28 3.19 19.99
CA PRO A 187 -29.31 2.17 20.22
C PRO A 187 -29.05 0.88 19.42
N CYS A 188 -28.36 0.99 18.28
CA CYS A 188 -28.18 -0.07 17.28
C CYS A 188 -27.04 -1.05 17.59
N LEU A 189 -26.47 -1.03 18.80
CA LEU A 189 -25.46 -2.01 19.24
C LEU A 189 -26.10 -3.40 19.43
N ASP A 190 -25.41 -4.47 19.03
CA ASP A 190 -25.85 -5.85 19.33
C ASP A 190 -25.57 -6.28 20.79
N ALA A 191 -25.97 -7.50 21.14
CA ALA A 191 -25.80 -8.05 22.47
C ALA A 191 -24.33 -8.18 22.90
N SER A 192 -23.43 -8.61 21.99
CA SER A 192 -22.00 -8.75 22.29
C SER A 192 -21.34 -7.39 22.53
N GLN A 193 -21.73 -6.38 21.74
CA GLN A 193 -21.28 -5.00 21.92
C GLN A 193 -21.82 -4.39 23.23
N LYS A 194 -23.10 -4.62 23.58
CA LYS A 194 -23.72 -4.16 24.83
C LYS A 194 -23.11 -4.82 26.07
N GLU A 195 -22.79 -6.11 26.00
CA GLU A 195 -22.03 -6.80 27.06
C GLU A 195 -20.62 -6.22 27.17
N ALA A 196 -19.88 -6.10 26.07
CA ALA A 196 -18.52 -5.56 26.04
C ALA A 196 -18.42 -4.13 26.62
N VAL A 197 -19.38 -3.25 26.31
CA VAL A 197 -19.47 -1.90 26.90
C VAL A 197 -19.66 -1.97 28.41
N SER A 198 -20.64 -2.77 28.86
CA SER A 198 -20.98 -2.91 30.28
C SER A 198 -19.79 -3.50 31.05
N PHE A 199 -19.20 -4.57 30.53
CA PHE A 199 -18.01 -5.21 31.06
C PHE A 199 -16.84 -4.22 31.19
N ALA A 200 -16.48 -3.49 30.13
CA ALA A 200 -15.35 -2.55 30.16
C ALA A 200 -15.52 -1.39 31.16
N LEU A 201 -16.76 -1.01 31.48
CA LEU A 201 -17.05 0.03 32.47
C LEU A 201 -17.00 -0.48 33.91
N SER A 202 -17.27 -1.78 34.14
CA SER A 202 -17.26 -2.41 35.47
C SER A 202 -15.84 -2.64 36.01
N GLN A 203 -14.87 -2.87 35.11
CA GLN A 203 -13.49 -3.18 35.46
C GLN A 203 -12.77 -1.99 36.10
N LYS A 204 -11.99 -2.31 37.15
CA LYS A 204 -11.27 -1.35 37.99
C LYS A 204 -9.85 -1.09 37.49
N GLU A 205 -9.15 -2.10 36.99
CA GLU A 205 -7.81 -1.97 36.39
C GLU A 205 -7.82 -2.19 34.87
N LEU A 206 -8.27 -3.36 34.40
CA LEU A 206 -8.05 -3.83 33.03
C LEU A 206 -9.33 -4.41 32.41
N ALA A 207 -9.66 -3.96 31.20
CA ALA A 207 -10.58 -4.64 30.28
C ALA A 207 -9.93 -4.83 28.91
N ILE A 208 -10.25 -5.95 28.24
CA ILE A 208 -9.79 -6.25 26.89
C ILE A 208 -11.00 -6.55 25.99
N ILE A 209 -11.17 -5.75 24.92
CA ILE A 209 -12.20 -5.97 23.90
C ILE A 209 -11.54 -6.58 22.67
N HIS A 210 -11.73 -7.88 22.48
CA HIS A 210 -11.35 -8.58 21.27
C HIS A 210 -12.41 -8.32 20.20
N GLY A 211 -12.05 -7.59 19.15
CA GLY A 211 -12.93 -7.22 18.06
C GLY A 211 -12.47 -7.80 16.71
N PRO A 212 -12.91 -9.04 16.37
CA PRO A 212 -12.68 -9.67 15.08
C PRO A 212 -13.12 -8.83 13.86
N PRO A 213 -12.71 -9.19 12.62
CA PRO A 213 -13.02 -8.43 11.41
C PRO A 213 -14.52 -8.14 11.23
N GLY A 214 -14.86 -6.88 10.98
CA GLY A 214 -16.25 -6.44 10.75
C GLY A 214 -17.14 -6.33 12.00
N THR A 215 -16.67 -6.66 13.20
CA THR A 215 -17.51 -6.75 14.43
C THR A 215 -17.89 -5.43 15.10
N GLY A 216 -17.55 -4.28 14.51
CA GLY A 216 -17.86 -2.97 15.10
C GLY A 216 -17.01 -2.60 16.33
N LYS A 217 -15.81 -3.20 16.50
CA LYS A 217 -14.82 -2.88 17.54
C LYS A 217 -14.74 -1.39 17.89
N THR A 218 -14.35 -0.54 16.94
CA THR A 218 -14.20 0.92 17.16
C THR A 218 -15.54 1.62 17.44
N THR A 219 -16.69 1.05 17.07
CA THR A 219 -18.03 1.53 17.49
C THR A 219 -18.27 1.25 18.97
N THR A 220 -17.93 0.04 19.43
CA THR A 220 -17.99 -0.38 20.83
C THR A 220 -17.06 0.45 21.71
N VAL A 221 -15.83 0.69 21.23
CA VAL A 221 -14.85 1.57 21.89
C VAL A 221 -15.36 3.00 22.03
N VAL A 222 -15.99 3.56 21.00
CA VAL A 222 -16.61 4.89 21.08
C VAL A 222 -17.74 4.93 22.10
N GLU A 223 -18.61 3.92 22.18
CA GLU A 223 -19.64 3.84 23.21
C GLU A 223 -19.03 3.81 24.63
N ILE A 224 -17.98 3.00 24.87
CA ILE A 224 -17.26 2.95 26.15
C ILE A 224 -16.74 4.34 26.55
N ILE A 225 -16.12 5.06 25.60
CA ILE A 225 -15.62 6.44 25.81
C ILE A 225 -16.77 7.38 26.16
N LEU A 226 -17.90 7.32 25.45
CA LEU A 226 -19.05 8.19 25.69
C LEU A 226 -19.71 7.93 27.05
N GLN A 227 -19.81 6.68 27.49
CA GLN A 227 -20.33 6.36 28.83
C GLN A 227 -19.36 6.78 29.95
N ALA A 228 -18.04 6.60 29.76
CA ALA A 228 -17.04 7.10 30.71
C ALA A 228 -17.09 8.64 30.83
N VAL A 229 -17.24 9.36 29.71
CA VAL A 229 -17.40 10.83 29.72
C VAL A 229 -18.73 11.26 30.36
N ARG A 230 -19.82 10.51 30.18
CA ARG A 230 -21.09 10.74 30.90
C ARG A 230 -20.99 10.52 32.40
N GLN A 231 -20.10 9.63 32.85
CA GLN A 231 -19.73 9.45 34.26
C GLN A 231 -18.80 10.58 34.78
N GLY A 232 -18.50 11.60 33.95
CA GLY A 232 -17.64 12.74 34.30
C GLY A 232 -16.13 12.47 34.17
N LEU A 233 -15.74 11.29 33.71
CA LEU A 233 -14.35 10.84 33.68
C LEU A 233 -13.55 11.48 32.55
N LYS A 234 -12.25 11.70 32.80
CA LYS A 234 -11.27 12.19 31.81
C LYS A 234 -10.64 10.99 31.09
N VAL A 235 -10.78 10.96 29.77
CA VAL A 235 -10.34 9.81 28.96
C VAL A 235 -9.15 10.19 28.07
N LEU A 236 -8.09 9.39 28.12
CA LEU A 236 -7.00 9.39 27.14
C LEU A 236 -7.26 8.26 26.14
N CYS A 237 -7.36 8.58 24.85
CA CYS A 237 -7.48 7.57 23.80
C CYS A 237 -6.19 7.52 22.97
N CYS A 238 -5.70 6.31 22.73
CA CYS A 238 -4.46 6.02 22.03
C CYS A 238 -4.65 4.92 20.99
N ALA A 239 -3.74 4.88 20.01
CA ALA A 239 -3.57 3.76 19.08
C ALA A 239 -2.14 3.80 18.49
N PRO A 240 -1.61 2.70 17.92
CA PRO A 240 -0.28 2.71 17.31
C PRO A 240 -0.19 3.59 16.04
N SER A 241 -1.24 3.63 15.21
CA SER A 241 -1.24 4.33 13.92
C SER A 241 -2.10 5.61 13.93
N ASN A 242 -1.76 6.62 13.11
CA ASN A 242 -2.58 7.84 13.01
C ASN A 242 -4.00 7.54 12.49
N VAL A 243 -4.14 6.60 11.55
CA VAL A 243 -5.44 6.23 10.96
C VAL A 243 -6.39 5.68 12.03
N ALA A 244 -5.91 4.84 12.96
CA ALA A 244 -6.72 4.31 14.04
C ALA A 244 -7.18 5.41 15.03
N VAL A 245 -6.29 6.34 15.39
CA VAL A 245 -6.67 7.50 16.23
C VAL A 245 -7.67 8.39 15.51
N ASP A 246 -7.47 8.63 14.21
CA ASP A 246 -8.32 9.50 13.40
C ASP A 246 -9.74 8.91 13.24
N ASN A 247 -9.86 7.60 13.00
CA ASN A 247 -11.14 6.89 13.00
C ASN A 247 -11.92 7.06 14.32
N LEU A 248 -11.22 7.14 15.46
CA LEU A 248 -11.83 7.47 16.76
C LEU A 248 -12.26 8.94 16.83
N VAL A 249 -11.43 9.88 16.37
CA VAL A 249 -11.76 11.32 16.39
C VAL A 249 -12.99 11.59 15.52
N GLU A 250 -13.09 11.02 14.32
CA GLU A 250 -14.24 11.21 13.43
C GLU A 250 -15.55 10.75 14.08
N ARG A 251 -15.57 9.55 14.68
CA ARG A 251 -16.76 9.02 15.35
C ARG A 251 -17.13 9.82 16.60
N LEU A 252 -16.14 10.30 17.36
CA LEU A 252 -16.36 11.16 18.52
C LEU A 252 -16.78 12.60 18.14
N ALA A 253 -16.36 13.13 16.99
CA ALA A 253 -16.76 14.47 16.53
C ALA A 253 -18.28 14.62 16.41
N HIS A 254 -18.96 13.58 15.93
CA HIS A 254 -20.43 13.51 15.81
C HIS A 254 -21.16 13.58 17.18
N SER A 255 -20.47 13.24 18.29
CA SER A 255 -21.08 13.09 19.63
C SER A 255 -21.21 14.40 20.43
N LYS A 256 -20.86 15.56 19.84
CA LYS A 256 -20.79 16.89 20.49
C LYS A 256 -19.80 17.01 21.68
N GLN A 257 -18.95 16.01 21.92
CA GLN A 257 -17.99 16.03 23.02
C GLN A 257 -16.81 16.98 22.76
N LYS A 258 -16.26 17.56 23.84
CA LYS A 258 -15.01 18.35 23.77
C LYS A 258 -13.83 17.40 23.60
N ILE A 259 -13.33 17.27 22.37
CA ILE A 259 -12.22 16.37 22.02
C ILE A 259 -11.02 17.13 21.45
N VAL A 260 -9.81 16.70 21.79
CA VAL A 260 -8.54 17.28 21.30
C VAL A 260 -7.61 16.20 20.75
N ARG A 261 -7.25 16.32 19.47
CA ARG A 261 -6.31 15.42 18.77
C ARG A 261 -4.88 15.96 18.85
N LEU A 262 -4.03 15.24 19.59
CA LEU A 262 -2.59 15.45 19.66
C LEU A 262 -1.90 14.78 18.46
N GLY A 263 -1.40 15.59 17.55
CA GLY A 263 -0.69 15.16 16.35
C GLY A 263 -0.41 16.35 15.45
N HIS A 264 0.59 16.25 14.57
CA HIS A 264 0.86 17.30 13.60
C HIS A 264 -0.30 17.36 12.56
N PRO A 265 -0.94 18.50 12.28
CA PRO A 265 -2.18 18.55 11.50
C PRO A 265 -2.12 17.87 10.13
N ALA A 266 -1.00 18.00 9.41
CA ALA A 266 -0.82 17.34 8.10
C ALA A 266 -0.67 15.81 8.15
N ARG A 267 -0.62 15.18 9.34
CA ARG A 267 -0.77 13.73 9.54
C ARG A 267 -2.23 13.30 9.72
N LEU A 268 -3.16 14.26 9.80
CA LEU A 268 -4.57 14.04 10.08
C LEU A 268 -5.40 14.18 8.80
N LEU A 269 -6.50 13.44 8.72
CA LEU A 269 -7.52 13.67 7.68
C LEU A 269 -8.09 15.09 7.77
N ASP A 270 -8.42 15.72 6.63
CA ASP A 270 -8.87 17.12 6.59
C ASP A 270 -10.16 17.35 7.42
N SER A 271 -11.08 16.38 7.45
CA SER A 271 -12.29 16.37 8.31
C SER A 271 -11.98 16.47 9.82
N ILE A 272 -10.79 16.01 10.22
CA ILE A 272 -10.33 15.88 11.60
C ILE A 272 -9.41 17.03 12.02
N GLN A 273 -8.80 17.76 11.08
CA GLN A 273 -7.88 18.86 11.39
C GLN A 273 -8.52 19.92 12.31
N GLN A 274 -9.84 20.13 12.23
CA GLN A 274 -10.57 21.01 13.15
C GLN A 274 -10.53 20.60 14.63
N HIS A 275 -10.21 19.34 14.95
CA HIS A 275 -10.03 18.84 16.32
C HIS A 275 -8.56 18.74 16.74
N SER A 276 -7.61 19.06 15.84
CA SER A 276 -6.19 19.12 16.19
C SER A 276 -5.92 20.17 17.26
N LEU A 277 -4.93 19.91 18.14
CA LEU A 277 -4.49 20.89 19.13
C LEU A 277 -4.21 22.26 18.48
N ASP A 278 -3.48 22.25 17.36
CA ASP A 278 -3.13 23.44 16.58
C ASP A 278 -4.35 24.26 16.14
N ALA A 279 -5.42 23.60 15.67
CA ALA A 279 -6.67 24.26 15.26
C ALA A 279 -7.55 24.68 16.45
N VAL A 280 -7.49 23.96 17.57
CA VAL A 280 -8.15 24.36 18.82
C VAL A 280 -7.49 25.61 19.39
N LEU A 281 -6.15 25.66 19.45
CA LEU A 281 -5.37 26.84 19.83
C LEU A 281 -5.67 28.04 18.92
N ALA A 282 -5.70 27.83 17.60
CA ALA A 282 -5.93 28.89 16.62
C ALA A 282 -7.35 29.50 16.65
N ARG A 283 -8.30 28.87 17.36
CA ARG A 283 -9.66 29.41 17.61
C ARG A 283 -9.89 29.84 19.07
N SER A 284 -8.90 29.72 19.94
CA SER A 284 -8.98 30.20 21.33
C SER A 284 -8.87 31.73 21.39
N ASP A 285 -9.38 32.35 22.46
CA ASP A 285 -9.26 33.82 22.64
C ASP A 285 -7.79 34.28 22.72
N SER A 286 -6.89 33.40 23.15
CA SER A 286 -5.43 33.61 23.17
C SER A 286 -4.78 33.59 21.77
N ALA A 287 -5.49 33.16 20.73
CA ALA A 287 -4.93 33.00 19.38
C ALA A 287 -4.40 34.30 18.78
N GLN A 288 -5.05 35.44 19.06
CA GLN A 288 -4.63 36.74 18.55
C GLN A 288 -3.25 37.14 19.12
N ILE A 289 -3.07 36.98 20.43
CA ILE A 289 -1.81 37.27 21.13
C ILE A 289 -0.68 36.38 20.59
N VAL A 290 -0.93 35.08 20.41
CA VAL A 290 0.03 34.13 19.84
C VAL A 290 0.36 34.47 18.38
N ALA A 291 -0.62 34.92 17.59
CA ALA A 291 -0.40 35.33 16.21
C ALA A 291 0.42 36.62 16.10
N ASP A 292 0.23 37.58 16.99
CA ASP A 292 0.98 38.84 17.00
C ASP A 292 2.44 38.63 17.42
N ILE A 293 2.69 37.89 18.51
CA ILE A 293 4.07 37.54 18.91
C ILE A 293 4.82 36.82 17.77
N ARG A 294 4.15 35.95 17.01
CA ARG A 294 4.76 35.31 15.82
C ARG A 294 5.07 36.30 14.69
N LYS A 295 4.25 37.33 14.47
CA LYS A 295 4.57 38.41 13.50
C LYS A 295 5.81 39.19 13.94
N ASP A 296 5.96 39.44 15.23
CA ASP A 296 7.09 40.20 15.76
C ASP A 296 8.40 39.40 15.68
N ILE A 297 8.35 38.09 15.92
CA ILE A 297 9.49 37.18 15.68
C ILE A 297 9.85 37.14 14.18
N ASP A 298 8.88 36.93 13.28
CA ASP A 298 9.13 36.90 11.82
C ASP A 298 9.69 38.26 11.32
N GLN A 299 9.25 39.39 11.89
CA GLN A 299 9.80 40.73 11.61
C GLN A 299 11.24 40.89 12.13
N ALA A 300 11.54 40.46 13.36
CA ALA A 300 12.89 40.52 13.92
C ALA A 300 13.87 39.63 13.13
N PHE A 301 13.42 38.46 12.66
CA PHE A 301 14.18 37.63 11.72
C PHE A 301 14.44 38.32 10.37
N ALA A 302 13.48 39.07 9.84
CA ALA A 302 13.68 39.86 8.62
C ALA A 302 14.72 40.98 8.81
N LYS A 303 14.67 41.71 9.95
CA LYS A 303 15.68 42.72 10.32
C LYS A 303 17.08 42.12 10.42
N ASN A 304 17.24 41.00 11.15
CA ASN A 304 18.52 40.31 11.37
C ASN A 304 19.22 39.88 10.05
N ARG A 305 18.45 39.64 8.98
CA ARG A 305 18.98 39.36 7.63
C ARG A 305 19.49 40.58 6.87
N GLN A 306 18.99 41.78 7.17
CA GLN A 306 19.35 43.03 6.48
C GLN A 306 20.53 43.74 7.16
N THR A 307 20.60 43.69 8.49
CA THR A 307 21.74 44.21 9.27
C THR A 307 23.04 43.56 8.82
N GLN A 308 24.10 44.33 8.58
CA GLN A 308 25.44 43.78 8.40
C GLN A 308 26.24 43.75 9.72
N GLU A 309 26.10 44.77 10.57
CA GLU A 309 26.90 44.93 11.79
C GLU A 309 26.79 43.80 12.82
N LYS A 310 27.94 43.42 13.38
CA LYS A 310 28.07 42.33 14.35
C LYS A 310 27.50 42.66 15.73
N ARG A 311 27.42 43.95 16.09
CA ARG A 311 26.96 44.43 17.40
C ARG A 311 25.43 44.48 17.47
N GLU A 312 24.79 45.06 16.47
CA GLU A 312 23.33 45.14 16.32
C GLU A 312 22.67 43.76 16.25
N LYS A 313 23.27 42.82 15.51
CA LYS A 313 22.83 41.41 15.44
C LYS A 313 22.68 40.74 16.81
N SER A 314 23.53 41.10 17.77
CA SER A 314 23.45 40.60 19.15
C SER A 314 22.21 41.11 19.89
N GLY A 315 21.80 42.35 19.61
CA GLY A 315 20.56 42.95 20.12
C GLY A 315 19.33 42.26 19.56
N VAL A 316 19.21 42.18 18.22
CA VAL A 316 18.06 41.55 17.55
C VAL A 316 17.92 40.06 17.91
N TRP A 317 19.03 39.34 18.11
CA TRP A 317 18.97 37.94 18.56
C TRP A 317 18.54 37.80 20.02
N SER A 318 18.78 38.81 20.86
CA SER A 318 18.31 38.85 22.25
C SER A 318 16.81 39.20 22.32
N GLU A 319 16.34 40.11 21.45
CA GLU A 319 14.91 40.40 21.23
C GLU A 319 14.14 39.15 20.76
N ILE A 320 14.66 38.44 19.74
CA ILE A 320 14.10 37.16 19.26
C ILE A 320 14.01 36.12 20.39
N LYS A 321 15.03 36.01 21.25
CA LYS A 321 14.98 35.12 22.42
C LYS A 321 13.89 35.49 23.41
N LEU A 322 13.69 36.78 23.70
CA LEU A 322 12.65 37.25 24.62
C LEU A 322 11.26 36.92 24.09
N LEU A 323 10.99 37.31 22.83
CA LEU A 323 9.71 37.05 22.15
C LEU A 323 9.40 35.55 22.07
N ARG A 324 10.41 34.69 21.83
CA ARG A 324 10.24 33.23 21.83
C ARG A 324 9.97 32.65 23.21
N LYS A 325 10.56 33.20 24.28
CA LYS A 325 10.26 32.80 25.66
C LYS A 325 8.80 33.13 25.99
N GLU A 326 8.35 34.34 25.66
CA GLU A 326 6.93 34.70 25.85
C GLU A 326 6.01 33.84 24.97
N LEU A 327 6.32 33.67 23.68
CA LEU A 327 5.53 32.80 22.78
C LEU A 327 5.33 31.41 23.39
N LYS A 328 6.41 30.80 23.88
CA LYS A 328 6.35 29.48 24.52
C LYS A 328 5.48 29.50 25.79
N GLU A 329 5.63 30.50 26.66
CA GLU A 329 4.85 30.61 27.90
C GLU A 329 3.35 30.81 27.62
N ARG A 330 3.01 31.60 26.58
CA ARG A 330 1.63 31.79 26.12
C ARG A 330 1.06 30.52 25.46
N GLU A 331 1.85 29.85 24.61
CA GLU A 331 1.45 28.59 23.96
C GLU A 331 1.26 27.47 25.00
N GLU A 332 2.16 27.29 25.96
CA GLU A 332 2.02 26.27 27.01
C GLU A 332 0.80 26.54 27.92
N ALA A 333 0.48 27.80 28.24
CA ALA A 333 -0.73 28.15 28.96
C ALA A 333 -2.02 27.85 28.16
N ALA A 334 -2.06 28.21 26.87
CA ALA A 334 -3.21 27.95 26.01
C ALA A 334 -3.41 26.44 25.72
N VAL A 335 -2.32 25.68 25.61
CA VAL A 335 -2.34 24.21 25.50
C VAL A 335 -2.88 23.59 26.78
N LEU A 336 -2.45 24.06 27.95
CA LEU A 336 -2.91 23.54 29.23
C LEU A 336 -4.42 23.71 29.41
N GLU A 337 -4.98 24.87 29.07
CA GLU A 337 -6.42 25.10 29.16
C GLU A 337 -7.20 24.28 28.11
N SER A 338 -6.68 24.19 26.88
CA SER A 338 -7.28 23.34 25.83
C SER A 338 -7.32 21.86 26.22
N LEU A 339 -6.30 21.37 26.92
CA LEU A 339 -6.24 19.99 27.42
C LEU A 339 -7.14 19.77 28.65
N ARG A 340 -7.13 20.68 29.63
CA ARG A 340 -7.97 20.56 30.84
C ARG A 340 -9.46 20.60 30.53
N SER A 341 -9.86 21.43 29.57
CA SER A 341 -11.26 21.62 29.17
C SER A 341 -11.79 20.52 28.24
N ALA A 342 -10.92 19.68 27.66
CA ALA A 342 -11.30 18.49 26.91
C ALA A 342 -11.88 17.40 27.82
N ALA A 343 -12.86 16.64 27.33
CA ALA A 343 -13.33 15.40 27.96
C ALA A 343 -12.50 14.19 27.49
N VAL A 344 -12.10 14.20 26.21
CA VAL A 344 -11.27 13.16 25.58
C VAL A 344 -10.05 13.78 24.91
N VAL A 345 -8.87 13.26 25.20
CA VAL A 345 -7.63 13.62 24.50
C VAL A 345 -7.18 12.41 23.67
N LEU A 346 -6.90 12.63 22.38
CA LEU A 346 -6.63 11.57 21.41
C LEU A 346 -5.21 11.71 20.84
N ALA A 347 -4.38 10.67 20.95
CA ALA A 347 -2.98 10.69 20.49
C ALA A 347 -2.58 9.35 19.85
N THR A 348 -1.45 9.27 19.14
CA THR A 348 -0.80 7.96 18.98
C THR A 348 -0.11 7.55 20.28
N ASN A 349 0.18 6.27 20.49
CA ASN A 349 0.94 5.78 21.65
C ASN A 349 2.23 6.61 21.88
N THR A 350 2.99 6.86 20.80
CA THR A 350 4.21 7.68 20.81
C THR A 350 3.95 9.19 20.93
N GLY A 351 2.74 9.65 20.59
CA GLY A 351 2.27 11.03 20.75
C GLY A 351 1.91 11.38 22.19
N ALA A 352 1.41 10.41 22.97
CA ALA A 352 1.10 10.54 24.40
C ALA A 352 2.35 10.61 25.33
N SER A 353 3.52 10.92 24.77
CA SER A 353 4.79 10.97 25.50
C SER A 353 4.84 12.10 26.54
N SER A 354 5.55 11.84 27.64
CA SER A 354 5.89 12.81 28.69
C SER A 354 6.78 13.98 28.22
N ASP A 355 7.32 13.94 27.01
CA ASP A 355 7.98 15.08 26.36
C ASP A 355 7.03 15.95 25.52
N GLY A 356 5.81 15.47 25.27
CA GLY A 356 4.77 16.14 24.49
C GLY A 356 3.82 17.03 25.32
N PRO A 357 2.69 17.47 24.73
CA PRO A 357 1.73 18.38 25.37
C PRO A 357 1.18 17.89 26.71
N LEU A 358 1.07 16.56 26.90
CA LEU A 358 0.57 15.95 28.13
C LEU A 358 1.45 16.23 29.36
N ARG A 359 2.68 16.74 29.20
CA ARG A 359 3.56 17.14 30.32
C ARG A 359 3.03 18.31 31.15
N LEU A 360 2.10 19.07 30.60
CA LEU A 360 1.51 20.26 31.23
C LEU A 360 0.34 19.91 32.15
N LEU A 361 -0.25 18.73 31.96
CA LEU A 361 -1.31 18.20 32.82
C LEU A 361 -0.72 17.62 34.12
N PRO A 362 -1.43 17.73 35.26
CA PRO A 362 -1.02 17.06 36.49
C PRO A 362 -1.05 15.54 36.34
N ASP A 363 -0.24 14.83 37.10
CA ASP A 363 -0.31 13.37 37.14
C ASP A 363 -1.63 12.89 37.73
N GLY A 364 -2.18 11.82 37.15
CA GLY A 364 -3.52 11.32 37.48
C GLY A 364 -4.67 12.16 36.90
N HIS A 365 -4.42 13.05 35.92
CA HIS A 365 -5.48 13.80 35.23
C HIS A 365 -6.45 12.91 34.42
N PHE A 366 -6.02 11.74 33.96
CA PHE A 366 -6.87 10.79 33.24
C PHE A 366 -7.28 9.65 34.16
N ASP A 367 -8.58 9.36 34.20
CA ASP A 367 -9.12 8.23 34.96
C ASP A 367 -8.94 6.93 34.14
N MET A 368 -9.28 7.00 32.85
CA MET A 368 -9.33 5.88 31.91
C MET A 368 -8.40 6.13 30.71
N LEU A 369 -7.58 5.13 30.40
CA LEU A 369 -6.92 4.98 29.12
C LEU A 369 -7.73 4.03 28.22
N VAL A 370 -7.80 4.35 26.94
CA VAL A 370 -8.23 3.44 25.88
C VAL A 370 -7.09 3.29 24.87
N ILE A 371 -6.72 2.05 24.51
CA ILE A 371 -5.81 1.77 23.38
C ILE A 371 -6.58 0.96 22.34
N ASP A 372 -6.97 1.56 21.21
CA ASP A 372 -7.50 0.81 20.05
C ASP A 372 -6.34 0.30 19.16
N GLU A 373 -6.59 -0.77 18.43
CA GLU A 373 -5.58 -1.56 17.71
C GLU A 373 -4.36 -1.97 18.56
N CYS A 374 -4.56 -2.24 19.86
CA CYS A 374 -3.50 -2.60 20.81
C CYS A 374 -2.73 -3.88 20.40
N ALA A 375 -3.34 -4.78 19.64
CA ALA A 375 -2.69 -5.98 19.11
C ALA A 375 -1.56 -5.69 18.09
N GLN A 376 -1.61 -4.54 17.41
CA GLN A 376 -0.59 -4.08 16.46
C GLN A 376 0.46 -3.16 17.12
N ALA A 377 0.35 -2.94 18.43
CA ALA A 377 1.26 -2.09 19.19
C ALA A 377 2.34 -2.93 19.91
N LEU A 378 3.61 -2.57 19.69
CA LEU A 378 4.73 -3.05 20.52
C LEU A 378 4.40 -2.76 22.00
N GLU A 379 4.60 -3.73 22.90
CA GLU A 379 4.24 -3.55 24.32
C GLU A 379 4.95 -2.32 24.93
N ALA A 380 6.22 -2.11 24.61
CA ALA A 380 6.98 -0.91 25.01
C ALA A 380 6.35 0.43 24.57
N SER A 381 5.49 0.43 23.54
CA SER A 381 4.74 1.62 23.11
C SER A 381 3.48 1.86 23.94
N CYS A 382 2.79 0.80 24.37
CA CYS A 382 1.62 0.90 25.25
C CYS A 382 2.01 1.45 26.64
N TRP A 383 3.22 1.16 27.10
CA TRP A 383 3.79 1.71 28.33
C TRP A 383 4.03 3.23 28.29
N ILE A 384 3.91 3.91 27.14
CA ILE A 384 3.93 5.37 27.07
C ILE A 384 2.64 5.97 27.70
N PRO A 385 1.41 5.66 27.23
CA PRO A 385 0.19 6.15 27.84
C PRO A 385 -0.26 5.41 29.12
N LEU A 386 0.07 4.11 29.31
CA LEU A 386 -0.40 3.34 30.47
C LEU A 386 -0.07 3.99 31.83
N LEU A 387 1.11 4.62 31.93
CA LEU A 387 1.57 5.27 33.15
C LEU A 387 0.82 6.59 33.49
N LYS A 388 -0.18 6.98 32.69
CA LYS A 388 -0.96 8.22 32.84
C LYS A 388 -2.41 8.04 33.29
N ALA A 389 -2.91 6.81 33.42
CA ALA A 389 -4.26 6.51 33.88
C ALA A 389 -4.29 5.48 35.02
N ARG A 390 -5.44 5.32 35.69
CA ARG A 390 -5.65 4.30 36.74
C ARG A 390 -6.15 2.97 36.19
N ARG A 391 -6.96 3.03 35.13
CA ARG A 391 -7.51 1.87 34.42
C ARG A 391 -7.29 1.96 32.91
N CYS A 392 -7.21 0.83 32.24
CA CYS A 392 -7.12 0.77 30.78
C CYS A 392 -8.13 -0.19 30.14
N VAL A 393 -8.59 0.20 28.95
CA VAL A 393 -9.33 -0.65 28.02
C VAL A 393 -8.45 -0.89 26.80
N LEU A 394 -8.07 -2.13 26.56
CA LEU A 394 -7.29 -2.53 25.38
C LEU A 394 -8.27 -3.10 24.34
N ALA A 395 -8.35 -2.49 23.17
CA ALA A 395 -9.15 -2.99 22.06
C ALA A 395 -8.24 -3.40 20.89
N GLY A 396 -8.56 -4.50 20.22
CA GLY A 396 -7.78 -4.97 19.07
C GLY A 396 -8.18 -6.36 18.63
N ASP A 397 -7.30 -7.02 17.89
CA ASP A 397 -7.45 -8.43 17.50
C ASP A 397 -6.08 -9.08 17.34
N HIS A 398 -5.72 -9.96 18.26
CA HIS A 398 -4.44 -10.69 18.27
C HIS A 398 -4.40 -11.85 17.25
N LYS A 399 -5.49 -12.13 16.52
CA LYS A 399 -5.52 -13.05 15.37
C LYS A 399 -5.31 -12.33 14.03
N GLN A 400 -5.28 -10.99 14.03
CA GLN A 400 -4.80 -10.18 12.90
C GLN A 400 -3.31 -9.83 13.10
N LEU A 401 -2.72 -9.05 12.17
CA LEU A 401 -1.29 -8.78 12.12
C LEU A 401 -0.70 -8.30 13.47
N PRO A 402 0.47 -8.85 13.89
CA PRO A 402 1.21 -8.38 15.06
C PRO A 402 1.93 -7.04 14.74
N PRO A 403 2.62 -6.41 15.71
CA PRO A 403 3.43 -5.23 15.45
C PRO A 403 4.53 -5.54 14.42
N THR A 404 4.69 -4.68 13.41
CA THR A 404 5.73 -4.83 12.38
C THR A 404 7.12 -4.56 12.94
N THR A 405 8.06 -5.48 12.70
CA THR A 405 9.47 -5.41 13.13
C THR A 405 10.41 -5.75 11.99
N VAL A 406 11.54 -5.04 11.87
CA VAL A 406 12.63 -5.32 10.91
C VAL A 406 13.49 -6.49 11.39
N SER A 407 13.79 -6.55 12.68
CA SER A 407 14.67 -7.57 13.25
C SER A 407 13.88 -8.85 13.57
N HIS A 408 13.86 -9.80 12.64
CA HIS A 408 13.28 -11.13 12.85
C HIS A 408 13.83 -11.84 14.11
N LYS A 409 15.08 -11.56 14.50
CA LYS A 409 15.67 -12.04 15.76
C LYS A 409 14.99 -11.42 16.99
N ALA A 410 14.71 -10.12 16.98
CA ALA A 410 13.99 -9.46 18.07
C ALA A 410 12.51 -9.90 18.11
N ALA A 411 11.88 -10.08 16.94
CA ALA A 411 10.52 -10.61 16.82
C ALA A 411 10.38 -11.98 17.52
N LEU A 412 11.19 -12.97 17.12
CA LEU A 412 11.19 -14.32 17.71
C LEU A 412 11.53 -14.31 19.21
N ALA A 413 12.39 -13.41 19.67
CA ALA A 413 12.71 -13.26 21.09
C ALA A 413 11.58 -12.58 21.91
N GLY A 414 10.49 -12.15 21.25
CA GLY A 414 9.24 -11.71 21.88
C GLY A 414 8.87 -10.25 21.62
N LEU A 415 9.55 -9.52 20.74
CA LEU A 415 9.21 -8.12 20.43
C LEU A 415 7.87 -7.99 19.68
N SER A 416 7.48 -9.01 18.91
CA SER A 416 6.21 -9.07 18.18
C SER A 416 5.01 -9.53 19.04
N ARG A 417 5.21 -10.04 20.26
CA ARG A 417 4.09 -10.36 21.16
C ARG A 417 3.53 -9.06 21.73
N SER A 418 2.33 -8.70 21.33
CA SER A 418 1.67 -7.46 21.79
C SER A 418 1.23 -7.57 23.26
N LEU A 419 1.02 -6.42 23.91
CA LEU A 419 0.46 -6.37 25.26
C LEU A 419 -0.91 -7.08 25.34
N MET A 420 -1.76 -6.86 24.34
CA MET A 420 -3.09 -7.42 24.29
C MET A 420 -3.06 -8.94 24.15
N GLU A 421 -2.19 -9.46 23.28
CA GLU A 421 -1.97 -10.89 23.09
C GLU A 421 -1.47 -11.53 24.39
N ARG A 422 -0.43 -10.93 24.98
CA ARG A 422 0.14 -11.40 26.25
C ARG A 422 -0.91 -11.58 27.35
N LEU A 423 -1.72 -10.55 27.59
CA LEU A 423 -2.74 -10.56 28.64
C LEU A 423 -3.97 -11.43 28.29
N ALA A 424 -4.31 -11.55 27.00
CA ALA A 424 -5.38 -12.45 26.57
C ALA A 424 -5.01 -13.92 26.84
N ASP A 425 -3.76 -14.31 26.57
CA ASP A 425 -3.23 -15.63 26.91
C ASP A 425 -3.14 -15.85 28.44
N GLU A 426 -2.67 -14.84 29.19
CA GLU A 426 -2.35 -14.95 30.62
C GLU A 426 -3.56 -14.82 31.56
N LEU A 427 -4.61 -14.09 31.17
CA LEU A 427 -5.78 -13.79 32.02
C LEU A 427 -7.13 -14.23 31.42
N GLY A 428 -7.20 -14.47 30.10
CA GLY A 428 -8.38 -15.01 29.42
C GLY A 428 -9.70 -14.30 29.68
N ALA A 429 -10.79 -15.06 29.80
CA ALA A 429 -12.16 -14.56 29.94
C ALA A 429 -12.45 -13.76 31.23
N GLN A 430 -11.49 -13.66 32.17
CA GLN A 430 -11.59 -12.75 33.31
C GLN A 430 -11.50 -11.28 32.88
N VAL A 431 -10.67 -10.99 31.88
CA VAL A 431 -10.43 -9.63 31.36
C VAL A 431 -10.85 -9.45 29.90
N VAL A 432 -11.03 -10.53 29.13
CA VAL A 432 -11.42 -10.48 27.71
C VAL A 432 -12.93 -10.57 27.52
N ARG A 433 -13.47 -9.74 26.62
CA ARG A 433 -14.75 -9.95 25.93
C ARG A 433 -14.58 -9.87 24.43
N THR A 434 -15.21 -10.81 23.71
CA THR A 434 -15.10 -10.96 22.26
C THR A 434 -16.40 -10.54 21.59
N LEU A 435 -16.32 -9.72 20.55
CA LEU A 435 -17.47 -9.34 19.72
C LEU A 435 -17.74 -10.43 18.69
N THR A 436 -19.00 -10.85 18.53
CA THR A 436 -19.36 -12.06 17.76
C THR A 436 -20.22 -11.78 16.52
N VAL A 437 -20.92 -10.65 16.45
CA VAL A 437 -21.71 -10.27 15.25
C VAL A 437 -20.85 -9.41 14.33
N GLN A 438 -20.72 -9.80 13.06
CA GLN A 438 -19.96 -9.04 12.06
C GLN A 438 -20.84 -8.46 10.93
N TYR A 439 -20.46 -7.26 10.47
CA TYR A 439 -21.24 -6.37 9.61
C TYR A 439 -20.53 -6.06 8.28
N ARG A 440 -19.56 -6.87 7.86
CA ARG A 440 -18.71 -6.65 6.68
C ARG A 440 -18.93 -7.71 5.59
N MET A 441 -18.71 -8.97 5.96
CA MET A 441 -18.45 -10.08 5.04
C MET A 441 -19.71 -10.88 4.72
N HIS A 442 -19.82 -11.34 3.47
CA HIS A 442 -20.71 -12.44 3.09
C HIS A 442 -20.44 -13.68 3.95
N GLN A 443 -21.47 -14.45 4.30
CA GLN A 443 -21.33 -15.57 5.24
C GLN A 443 -20.27 -16.60 4.81
N ALA A 444 -20.13 -16.85 3.51
CA ALA A 444 -19.15 -17.81 2.99
C ALA A 444 -17.68 -17.34 3.21
N ILE A 445 -17.44 -16.03 3.14
CA ILE A 445 -16.13 -15.41 3.42
C ILE A 445 -15.85 -15.45 4.92
N MET A 446 -16.87 -15.15 5.73
CA MET A 446 -16.77 -15.13 7.19
C MET A 446 -16.48 -16.51 7.78
N ARG A 447 -17.16 -17.58 7.32
CA ARG A 447 -17.05 -18.94 7.88
C ARG A 447 -15.61 -19.42 7.98
N TRP A 448 -14.84 -19.36 6.87
CA TRP A 448 -13.43 -19.77 6.87
C TRP A 448 -12.63 -19.10 7.99
N ALA A 449 -12.69 -17.77 8.10
CA ALA A 449 -11.95 -17.03 9.11
C ALA A 449 -12.46 -17.37 10.53
N SER A 450 -13.78 -17.46 10.70
CA SER A 450 -14.45 -17.84 11.96
C SER A 450 -13.94 -19.18 12.47
N ASP A 451 -13.95 -20.20 11.62
CA ASP A 451 -13.67 -21.58 12.01
C ASP A 451 -12.15 -21.81 12.17
N ALA A 452 -11.33 -21.20 11.32
CA ALA A 452 -9.88 -21.35 11.35
C ALA A 452 -9.18 -20.55 12.47
N LEU A 453 -9.74 -19.41 12.92
CA LEU A 453 -9.03 -18.50 13.86
C LEU A 453 -9.87 -17.95 15.03
N TYR A 454 -11.20 -18.02 14.95
CA TYR A 454 -12.11 -17.51 16.00
C TYR A 454 -13.04 -18.61 16.56
N SER A 455 -12.63 -19.89 16.41
CA SER A 455 -13.31 -21.06 16.98
C SER A 455 -14.80 -21.18 16.64
N GLY A 456 -15.20 -20.76 15.45
CA GLY A 456 -16.59 -20.81 14.98
C GLY A 456 -17.52 -19.76 15.61
N GLN A 457 -17.01 -18.79 16.36
CA GLN A 457 -17.82 -17.86 17.15
C GLN A 457 -18.39 -16.66 16.37
N LEU A 458 -18.01 -16.46 15.10
CA LEU A 458 -18.49 -15.31 14.32
C LEU A 458 -19.84 -15.60 13.66
N THR A 459 -20.73 -14.62 13.70
CA THR A 459 -22.07 -14.65 13.12
C THR A 459 -22.24 -13.49 12.15
N ALA A 460 -22.78 -13.75 10.96
CA ALA A 460 -23.00 -12.70 9.96
C ALA A 460 -24.31 -11.97 10.27
N HIS A 461 -24.26 -10.64 10.39
CA HIS A 461 -25.47 -9.84 10.50
C HIS A 461 -26.34 -10.02 9.24
N PRO A 462 -27.68 -10.14 9.32
CA PRO A 462 -28.53 -10.42 8.16
C PRO A 462 -28.34 -9.48 6.96
N ALA A 463 -28.00 -8.21 7.21
CA ALA A 463 -27.72 -7.22 6.16
C ALA A 463 -26.45 -7.47 5.32
N VAL A 464 -25.56 -8.39 5.74
CA VAL A 464 -24.39 -8.82 4.96
C VAL A 464 -24.34 -10.34 4.71
N ALA A 465 -25.13 -11.13 5.43
CA ALA A 465 -25.04 -12.59 5.39
C ALA A 465 -25.17 -13.18 3.96
N GLY A 466 -25.99 -12.58 3.10
CA GLY A 466 -26.25 -13.04 1.72
C GLY A 466 -25.92 -12.03 0.60
N HIS A 467 -25.16 -10.97 0.88
CA HIS A 467 -24.87 -9.92 -0.13
C HIS A 467 -23.80 -10.30 -1.15
N LEU A 468 -24.02 -9.94 -2.42
CA LEU A 468 -23.17 -10.26 -3.58
C LEU A 468 -22.90 -8.99 -4.42
N LEU A 469 -21.93 -9.04 -5.33
CA LEU A 469 -21.56 -7.87 -6.15
C LEU A 469 -22.70 -7.42 -7.07
N ARG A 470 -23.46 -8.35 -7.65
CA ARG A 470 -24.64 -8.07 -8.48
C ARG A 470 -25.76 -7.31 -7.74
N ASP A 471 -25.72 -7.23 -6.40
CA ASP A 471 -26.70 -6.46 -5.62
C ASP A 471 -26.26 -4.99 -5.42
N LEU A 472 -25.13 -4.58 -6.02
CA LEU A 472 -24.68 -3.18 -6.06
C LEU A 472 -25.38 -2.42 -7.20
N PRO A 473 -25.75 -1.13 -7.01
CA PRO A 473 -26.39 -0.35 -8.06
C PRO A 473 -25.53 -0.23 -9.32
N GLY A 474 -26.07 -0.70 -10.46
CA GLY A 474 -25.41 -0.64 -11.76
C GLY A 474 -24.54 -1.85 -12.13
N VAL A 475 -24.37 -2.82 -11.23
CA VAL A 475 -23.62 -4.05 -11.51
C VAL A 475 -24.51 -5.09 -12.20
N ALA A 476 -24.05 -5.64 -13.31
CA ALA A 476 -24.70 -6.74 -14.02
C ALA A 476 -24.48 -8.09 -13.30
N ALA A 477 -25.46 -8.98 -13.39
CA ALA A 477 -25.32 -10.36 -12.92
C ALA A 477 -24.53 -11.20 -13.93
N THR A 478 -23.23 -11.37 -13.68
CA THR A 478 -22.33 -12.31 -14.34
C THR A 478 -22.06 -13.50 -13.42
N GLU A 479 -21.18 -14.40 -13.82
CA GLU A 479 -20.68 -15.49 -12.98
C GLU A 479 -19.86 -14.91 -11.80
N GLU A 480 -18.87 -14.08 -12.12
CA GLU A 480 -17.94 -13.44 -11.17
C GLU A 480 -18.68 -12.59 -10.12
N THR A 481 -19.73 -11.87 -10.52
CA THR A 481 -20.50 -10.99 -9.63
C THR A 481 -21.62 -11.72 -8.87
N SER A 482 -21.90 -12.98 -9.23
CA SER A 482 -22.85 -13.86 -8.54
C SER A 482 -22.21 -14.75 -7.48
N VAL A 483 -20.88 -14.87 -7.44
CA VAL A 483 -20.16 -15.70 -6.46
C VAL A 483 -19.42 -14.86 -5.41
N PRO A 484 -19.39 -15.30 -4.13
CA PRO A 484 -18.68 -14.60 -3.06
C PRO A 484 -17.23 -15.05 -2.89
N LEU A 485 -16.88 -16.21 -3.45
CA LEU A 485 -15.59 -16.88 -3.35
C LEU A 485 -15.21 -17.39 -4.75
N LEU A 486 -14.02 -17.03 -5.22
CA LEU A 486 -13.44 -17.53 -6.48
C LEU A 486 -11.99 -17.94 -6.25
N LEU A 487 -11.59 -19.11 -6.74
CA LEU A 487 -10.21 -19.56 -6.82
C LEU A 487 -9.80 -19.68 -8.28
N VAL A 488 -8.69 -19.03 -8.66
CA VAL A 488 -8.04 -19.16 -9.96
C VAL A 488 -6.70 -19.87 -9.75
N ASP A 489 -6.68 -21.18 -10.00
CA ASP A 489 -5.52 -22.03 -9.75
C ASP A 489 -4.51 -21.97 -10.93
N THR A 490 -3.25 -21.69 -10.60
CA THR A 490 -2.13 -21.62 -11.55
C THR A 490 -1.25 -22.89 -11.54
N ALA A 491 -1.59 -23.90 -10.72
CA ALA A 491 -0.89 -25.17 -10.69
C ALA A 491 -0.85 -25.83 -12.08
N GLY A 492 0.31 -26.37 -12.47
CA GLY A 492 0.49 -27.02 -13.78
C GLY A 492 0.56 -26.07 -15.00
N CYS A 493 0.36 -24.77 -14.79
CA CYS A 493 0.30 -23.75 -15.85
C CYS A 493 1.66 -23.07 -16.14
N GLY A 494 2.74 -23.49 -15.46
CA GLY A 494 4.07 -22.91 -15.64
C GLY A 494 4.24 -21.45 -15.17
N LEU A 495 3.24 -20.90 -14.48
CA LEU A 495 3.19 -19.51 -14.01
C LEU A 495 4.01 -19.32 -12.72
N PHE A 496 5.32 -19.53 -12.80
CA PHE A 496 6.25 -19.50 -11.67
C PHE A 496 6.57 -18.09 -11.16
N GLU A 497 7.06 -18.01 -9.92
CA GLU A 497 7.65 -16.79 -9.36
C GLU A 497 9.00 -16.42 -10.00
N LEU A 498 9.37 -15.15 -9.97
CA LEU A 498 10.63 -14.63 -10.51
C LEU A 498 11.84 -15.05 -9.66
N GLU A 499 12.83 -15.67 -10.32
CA GLU A 499 14.15 -15.98 -9.76
C GLU A 499 15.08 -14.74 -9.76
N GLU A 500 14.71 -13.71 -8.98
CA GLU A 500 15.59 -12.55 -8.73
C GLU A 500 16.62 -12.84 -7.62
N GLU A 501 17.84 -12.32 -7.78
CA GLU A 501 18.97 -12.48 -6.84
C GLU A 501 18.75 -11.74 -5.50
N ASP A 502 17.92 -10.69 -5.48
CA ASP A 502 17.52 -9.97 -4.26
C ASP A 502 16.42 -10.76 -3.52
N ASP A 503 16.81 -11.51 -2.48
CA ASP A 503 15.87 -12.35 -1.69
C ASP A 503 14.84 -11.57 -0.84
N GLN A 504 14.83 -10.23 -0.92
CA GLN A 504 13.94 -9.35 -0.14
C GLN A 504 12.49 -9.28 -0.66
N SER A 505 12.22 -9.73 -1.89
CA SER A 505 10.85 -9.80 -2.44
C SER A 505 10.74 -10.83 -3.57
N LYS A 506 9.51 -11.12 -3.99
CA LYS A 506 9.19 -11.98 -5.14
C LYS A 506 8.01 -11.39 -5.92
N GLY A 507 7.91 -11.75 -7.19
CA GLY A 507 6.84 -11.34 -8.10
C GLY A 507 6.46 -12.48 -9.03
N ASN A 508 5.26 -12.46 -9.59
CA ASN A 508 4.73 -13.49 -10.47
C ASN A 508 3.92 -12.82 -11.61
N PRO A 509 4.54 -12.63 -12.79
CA PRO A 509 3.88 -12.00 -13.94
C PRO A 509 2.65 -12.75 -14.46
N GLY A 510 2.56 -14.06 -14.23
CA GLY A 510 1.39 -14.87 -14.56
C GLY A 510 0.18 -14.46 -13.74
N GLU A 511 0.34 -14.39 -12.41
CA GLU A 511 -0.72 -13.89 -11.52
C GLU A 511 -1.10 -12.44 -11.80
N VAL A 512 -0.14 -11.57 -12.21
CA VAL A 512 -0.44 -10.19 -12.63
C VAL A 512 -1.40 -10.18 -13.81
N ARG A 513 -1.24 -11.06 -14.80
CA ARG A 513 -2.14 -11.17 -15.95
C ARG A 513 -3.53 -11.64 -15.52
N LEU A 514 -3.60 -12.71 -14.74
CA LEU A 514 -4.86 -13.30 -14.25
C LEU A 514 -5.66 -12.30 -13.40
N ALA A 515 -5.01 -11.66 -12.42
CA ALA A 515 -5.63 -10.60 -11.62
C ALA A 515 -6.10 -9.43 -12.52
N SER A 516 -5.32 -9.05 -13.53
CA SER A 516 -5.71 -7.98 -14.47
C SER A 516 -6.96 -8.35 -15.30
N LEU A 517 -7.11 -9.62 -15.70
CA LEU A 517 -8.29 -10.10 -16.43
C LEU A 517 -9.53 -10.18 -15.53
N HIS A 518 -9.39 -10.66 -14.30
CA HIS A 518 -10.51 -10.71 -13.35
C HIS A 518 -11.02 -9.31 -12.99
N ILE A 519 -10.10 -8.35 -12.79
CA ILE A 519 -10.46 -6.94 -12.53
C ILE A 519 -11.15 -6.33 -13.76
N GLN A 520 -10.70 -6.66 -14.98
CA GLN A 520 -11.35 -6.24 -16.22
C GLN A 520 -12.80 -6.75 -16.26
N ALA A 521 -13.04 -8.04 -16.00
CA ALA A 521 -14.37 -8.63 -15.96
C ALA A 521 -15.29 -7.97 -14.92
N LEU A 522 -14.80 -7.71 -13.70
CA LEU A 522 -15.56 -7.02 -12.67
C LEU A 522 -15.94 -5.58 -13.08
N VAL A 523 -15.02 -4.82 -13.68
CA VAL A 523 -15.28 -3.44 -14.11
C VAL A 523 -16.20 -3.39 -15.33
N ASP A 524 -16.05 -4.31 -16.29
CA ASP A 524 -16.93 -4.41 -17.45
C ASP A 524 -18.35 -4.88 -17.07
N ALA A 525 -18.48 -5.64 -15.97
CA ALA A 525 -19.74 -5.95 -15.31
C ALA A 525 -20.33 -4.76 -14.51
N GLY A 526 -19.65 -3.61 -14.44
CA GLY A 526 -20.12 -2.39 -13.78
C GLY A 526 -19.64 -2.16 -12.35
N VAL A 527 -18.74 -2.99 -11.80
CA VAL A 527 -18.17 -2.75 -10.47
C VAL A 527 -17.18 -1.58 -10.52
N GLN A 528 -17.43 -0.54 -9.72
CA GLN A 528 -16.56 0.63 -9.67
C GLN A 528 -15.14 0.27 -9.23
N ALA A 529 -14.12 0.78 -9.93
CA ALA A 529 -12.72 0.50 -9.60
C ALA A 529 -12.32 0.99 -8.18
N SER A 530 -13.01 2.01 -7.66
CA SER A 530 -12.90 2.48 -6.27
C SER A 530 -13.26 1.42 -5.23
N ASP A 531 -14.11 0.47 -5.60
CA ASP A 531 -14.75 -0.51 -4.71
C ASP A 531 -14.08 -1.89 -4.79
N ILE A 532 -13.01 -1.98 -5.59
CA ILE A 532 -12.11 -3.12 -5.75
C ILE A 532 -10.78 -2.80 -5.03
N ALA A 533 -10.10 -3.83 -4.52
CA ALA A 533 -8.67 -3.76 -4.20
C ALA A 533 -7.91 -5.00 -4.66
N VAL A 534 -6.62 -4.82 -4.93
CA VAL A 534 -5.68 -5.92 -5.15
C VAL A 534 -4.69 -5.96 -4.00
N ILE A 535 -4.58 -7.13 -3.36
CA ILE A 535 -3.75 -7.33 -2.18
C ILE A 535 -2.81 -8.51 -2.42
N THR A 536 -1.55 -8.36 -2.05
CA THR A 536 -0.52 -9.40 -2.19
C THR A 536 0.48 -9.33 -1.04
N PRO A 537 1.19 -10.41 -0.65
CA PRO A 537 2.17 -10.36 0.43
C PRO A 537 3.45 -9.59 0.07
N TYR A 538 3.77 -9.46 -1.22
CA TYR A 538 5.11 -9.06 -1.69
C TYR A 538 5.13 -7.69 -2.40
N ASN A 539 6.07 -6.82 -2.01
CA ASN A 539 6.17 -5.46 -2.55
C ASN A 539 6.52 -5.43 -4.06
N LEU A 540 7.38 -6.34 -4.53
CA LEU A 540 7.64 -6.46 -5.98
C LEU A 540 6.36 -6.76 -6.77
N GLN A 541 5.52 -7.68 -6.29
CA GLN A 541 4.22 -7.95 -6.92
C GLN A 541 3.29 -6.74 -6.89
N VAL A 542 3.26 -5.98 -5.79
CA VAL A 542 2.51 -4.70 -5.72
C VAL A 542 2.92 -3.75 -6.84
N ASP A 543 4.23 -3.61 -7.10
CA ASP A 543 4.72 -2.68 -8.11
C ASP A 543 4.60 -3.21 -9.55
N LEU A 544 4.67 -4.53 -9.77
CA LEU A 544 4.29 -5.16 -11.05
C LEU A 544 2.79 -4.96 -11.37
N LEU A 545 1.92 -5.19 -10.38
CA LEU A 545 0.47 -4.95 -10.49
C LEU A 545 0.18 -3.47 -10.80
N ARG A 546 0.85 -2.53 -10.12
CA ARG A 546 0.70 -1.08 -10.40
C ARG A 546 1.11 -0.71 -11.81
N GLN A 547 2.22 -1.25 -12.33
CA GLN A 547 2.64 -1.01 -13.72
C GLN A 547 1.57 -1.49 -14.72
N SER A 548 1.00 -2.67 -14.49
CA SER A 548 -0.08 -3.23 -15.32
C SER A 548 -1.39 -2.43 -15.25
N LEU A 549 -1.82 -2.04 -14.04
CA LEU A 549 -3.21 -1.64 -13.79
C LEU A 549 -3.43 -0.16 -13.47
N ALA A 550 -2.49 0.54 -12.83
CA ALA A 550 -2.74 1.90 -12.32
C ALA A 550 -2.96 2.95 -13.44
N HIS A 551 -2.54 2.64 -14.68
CA HIS A 551 -2.81 3.46 -15.85
C HIS A 551 -4.20 3.20 -16.49
N ARG A 552 -4.84 2.07 -16.17
CA ARG A 552 -6.19 1.70 -16.62
C ARG A 552 -7.23 2.09 -15.57
N TYR A 553 -6.91 1.84 -14.29
CA TYR A 553 -7.79 2.03 -13.14
C TYR A 553 -7.11 2.89 -12.07
N PRO A 554 -7.10 4.23 -12.21
CA PRO A 554 -6.41 5.12 -11.27
C PRO A 554 -6.97 5.10 -9.84
N GLU A 555 -8.21 4.64 -9.66
CA GLU A 555 -8.91 4.58 -8.37
C GLU A 555 -8.77 3.22 -7.65
N LEU A 556 -8.21 2.21 -8.34
CA LEU A 556 -8.00 0.86 -7.82
C LEU A 556 -6.90 0.84 -6.75
N GLU A 557 -7.22 0.37 -5.54
CA GLU A 557 -6.21 0.26 -4.47
C GLU A 557 -5.37 -1.01 -4.60
N ILE A 558 -4.10 -0.86 -5.00
CA ILE A 558 -3.10 -1.95 -5.11
C ILE A 558 -2.05 -1.81 -4.00
N LYS A 559 -2.00 -2.76 -3.06
CA LYS A 559 -1.13 -2.69 -1.85
C LYS A 559 -0.66 -4.05 -1.34
N SER A 560 0.32 -4.02 -0.44
CA SER A 560 0.63 -5.15 0.44
C SER A 560 -0.48 -5.35 1.49
N VAL A 561 -0.59 -6.55 2.04
CA VAL A 561 -1.58 -6.87 3.10
C VAL A 561 -1.47 -5.89 4.27
N ASP A 562 -0.25 -5.71 4.78
CA ASP A 562 0.10 -4.82 5.89
C ASP A 562 -0.25 -3.36 5.56
N GLY A 563 -0.12 -2.94 4.28
CA GLY A 563 -0.54 -1.63 3.78
C GLY A 563 -2.06 -1.46 3.55
N PHE A 564 -2.84 -2.54 3.59
CA PHE A 564 -4.31 -2.53 3.48
C PHE A 564 -5.03 -2.68 4.83
N GLN A 565 -4.28 -2.86 5.91
CA GLN A 565 -4.83 -3.04 7.25
C GLN A 565 -5.80 -1.90 7.65
N GLY A 566 -6.89 -2.24 8.33
CA GLY A 566 -7.93 -1.30 8.75
C GLY A 566 -8.92 -0.86 7.65
N ARG A 567 -8.68 -1.22 6.38
CA ARG A 567 -9.59 -0.96 5.25
C ARG A 567 -10.54 -2.14 4.98
N GLU A 568 -11.46 -1.94 4.04
CA GLU A 568 -12.37 -2.93 3.44
C GLU A 568 -12.80 -2.48 2.03
N LYS A 569 -13.29 -3.40 1.20
CA LYS A 569 -13.79 -3.17 -0.18
C LYS A 569 -14.90 -4.15 -0.55
N GLU A 570 -15.72 -3.81 -1.54
CA GLU A 570 -16.78 -4.71 -2.03
C GLU A 570 -16.18 -5.99 -2.64
N ALA A 571 -15.18 -5.83 -3.51
CA ALA A 571 -14.39 -6.91 -4.09
C ALA A 571 -12.92 -6.83 -3.67
N VAL A 572 -12.29 -7.98 -3.42
CA VAL A 572 -10.84 -8.09 -3.18
C VAL A 572 -10.25 -9.19 -4.04
N VAL A 573 -9.15 -8.90 -4.72
CA VAL A 573 -8.35 -9.88 -5.49
C VAL A 573 -7.04 -10.12 -4.77
N LEU A 574 -6.78 -11.36 -4.38
CA LEU A 574 -5.55 -11.79 -3.71
C LEU A 574 -4.60 -12.44 -4.72
N SER A 575 -3.35 -11.97 -4.77
CA SER A 575 -2.27 -12.59 -5.55
C SER A 575 -1.23 -13.13 -4.57
N PHE A 576 -1.08 -14.46 -4.51
CA PHE A 576 -0.23 -15.16 -3.54
C PHE A 576 1.24 -15.25 -3.97
N VAL A 577 1.54 -15.06 -5.26
CA VAL A 577 2.87 -15.01 -5.89
C VAL A 577 3.59 -16.36 -5.96
N ARG A 578 3.55 -17.13 -4.86
CA ARG A 578 4.41 -18.29 -4.63
C ARG A 578 4.00 -19.47 -5.51
N SER A 579 4.84 -19.74 -6.50
CA SER A 579 4.76 -20.89 -7.38
C SER A 579 6.18 -21.33 -7.72
N ASN A 580 6.63 -22.44 -7.13
CA ASN A 580 8.00 -22.90 -7.26
C ASN A 580 8.12 -24.42 -7.04
N ARG A 581 9.13 -25.04 -7.66
CA ARG A 581 9.36 -26.50 -7.65
C ARG A 581 9.76 -27.08 -6.28
N LYS A 582 9.97 -26.24 -5.26
CA LYS A 582 10.32 -26.66 -3.89
C LYS A 582 9.08 -26.80 -2.99
N GLY A 583 7.96 -26.14 -3.34
CA GLY A 583 6.79 -26.01 -2.47
C GLY A 583 6.93 -24.94 -1.39
N ASP A 584 7.93 -24.06 -1.49
CA ASP A 584 8.22 -23.05 -0.46
C ASP A 584 7.19 -21.91 -0.49
N VAL A 585 6.41 -21.71 0.58
CA VAL A 585 5.42 -20.61 0.67
C VAL A 585 5.97 -19.30 1.25
N GLY A 586 7.14 -19.32 1.88
CA GLY A 586 7.80 -18.13 2.42
C GLY A 586 6.90 -17.27 3.33
N PHE A 587 6.69 -16.00 2.95
CA PHE A 587 6.01 -14.97 3.75
C PHE A 587 4.48 -15.18 3.87
N LEU A 588 3.91 -16.14 3.13
CA LEU A 588 2.53 -16.61 3.27
C LEU A 588 2.31 -17.53 4.49
N ALA A 589 3.37 -18.04 5.12
CA ALA A 589 3.26 -18.91 6.30
C ALA A 589 2.74 -18.19 7.57
N GLU A 590 2.56 -16.86 7.52
CA GLU A 590 1.98 -16.07 8.60
C GLU A 590 0.45 -16.05 8.49
N ASP A 591 -0.21 -16.98 9.17
CA ASP A 591 -1.68 -17.16 9.17
C ASP A 591 -2.44 -15.85 9.45
N ARG A 592 -1.92 -15.01 10.35
CA ARG A 592 -2.54 -13.71 10.71
C ARG A 592 -2.54 -12.73 9.54
N ARG A 593 -1.57 -12.82 8.62
CA ARG A 593 -1.51 -12.03 7.38
C ARG A 593 -2.57 -12.52 6.38
N VAL A 594 -2.69 -13.83 6.20
CA VAL A 594 -3.71 -14.44 5.31
C VAL A 594 -5.12 -14.09 5.80
N ASN A 595 -5.36 -14.19 7.12
CA ASN A 595 -6.59 -13.74 7.76
C ASN A 595 -6.91 -12.27 7.46
N VAL A 596 -5.95 -11.36 7.67
CA VAL A 596 -6.14 -9.94 7.32
C VAL A 596 -6.51 -9.82 5.84
N ALA A 597 -5.79 -10.46 4.92
CA ALA A 597 -6.01 -10.34 3.48
C ALA A 597 -7.44 -10.75 3.05
N VAL A 598 -7.90 -11.95 3.42
CA VAL A 598 -9.24 -12.45 3.07
C VAL A 598 -10.33 -11.59 3.69
N THR A 599 -10.19 -11.22 4.97
CA THR A 599 -11.22 -10.47 5.71
C THR A 599 -11.30 -8.97 5.36
N ARG A 600 -10.66 -8.53 4.27
CA ARG A 600 -10.86 -7.19 3.68
C ARG A 600 -12.08 -7.12 2.76
N ALA A 601 -12.51 -8.25 2.19
CA ALA A 601 -13.65 -8.32 1.30
C ALA A 601 -14.98 -8.09 2.04
N ARG A 602 -15.97 -7.54 1.35
CA ARG A 602 -17.37 -7.51 1.78
C ARG A 602 -18.19 -8.57 1.06
N ARG A 603 -18.26 -8.50 -0.27
CA ARG A 603 -19.16 -9.32 -1.10
C ARG A 603 -18.44 -10.45 -1.82
N HIS A 604 -17.24 -10.19 -2.34
CA HIS A 604 -16.50 -11.11 -3.19
C HIS A 604 -15.01 -11.09 -2.85
N VAL A 605 -14.40 -12.28 -2.78
CA VAL A 605 -12.94 -12.46 -2.76
C VAL A 605 -12.51 -13.46 -3.82
N ALA A 606 -11.58 -13.04 -4.68
CA ALA A 606 -10.88 -13.90 -5.62
C ALA A 606 -9.46 -14.20 -5.09
N VAL A 607 -9.00 -15.44 -5.20
CA VAL A 607 -7.64 -15.86 -4.89
C VAL A 607 -6.98 -16.38 -6.17
N VAL A 608 -5.85 -15.80 -6.56
CA VAL A 608 -4.99 -16.27 -7.64
C VAL A 608 -3.73 -16.86 -7.01
N CYS A 609 -3.48 -18.16 -7.21
CA CYS A 609 -2.35 -18.85 -6.61
C CYS A 609 -2.04 -20.21 -7.26
N ASP A 610 -0.84 -20.74 -7.05
CA ASP A 610 -0.50 -22.13 -7.38
C ASP A 610 -0.89 -23.07 -6.23
N SER A 611 -1.95 -23.86 -6.40
CA SER A 611 -2.42 -24.80 -5.37
C SER A 611 -1.38 -25.85 -4.99
N ARG A 612 -0.47 -26.23 -5.91
CA ARG A 612 0.57 -27.24 -5.69
C ARG A 612 1.68 -26.70 -4.77
N THR A 613 2.04 -25.43 -4.90
CA THR A 613 2.97 -24.75 -3.98
C THR A 613 2.29 -24.41 -2.66
N VAL A 614 1.08 -23.84 -2.71
CA VAL A 614 0.38 -23.29 -1.55
C VAL A 614 -0.15 -24.36 -0.58
N SER A 615 -0.57 -25.52 -1.08
CA SER A 615 -1.09 -26.63 -0.24
C SER A 615 -0.06 -27.28 0.68
N ASN A 616 1.22 -26.95 0.56
CA ASN A 616 2.28 -27.44 1.46
C ASN A 616 2.22 -26.77 2.84
N HIS A 617 1.51 -25.64 2.99
CA HIS A 617 1.25 -25.02 4.29
C HIS A 617 -0.12 -25.41 4.82
N THR A 618 -0.17 -25.98 6.03
CA THR A 618 -1.40 -26.55 6.63
C THR A 618 -2.57 -25.55 6.66
N PHE A 619 -2.32 -24.30 7.04
CA PHE A 619 -3.35 -23.26 7.12
C PHE A 619 -3.80 -22.75 5.74
N LEU A 620 -2.89 -22.67 4.76
CA LEU A 620 -3.28 -22.29 3.40
C LEU A 620 -4.09 -23.41 2.73
N LYS A 621 -3.80 -24.67 3.08
CA LYS A 621 -4.56 -25.82 2.59
C LYS A 621 -6.02 -25.82 3.08
N THR A 622 -6.32 -25.32 4.28
CA THR A 622 -7.73 -25.19 4.73
C THR A 622 -8.44 -24.06 3.98
N LEU A 623 -7.76 -22.96 3.67
CA LEU A 623 -8.30 -21.90 2.80
C LEU A 623 -8.64 -22.43 1.40
N LEU A 624 -7.73 -23.15 0.75
CA LEU A 624 -7.99 -23.74 -0.56
C LEU A 624 -9.12 -24.77 -0.52
N GLY A 625 -9.15 -25.64 0.51
CA GLY A 625 -10.25 -26.59 0.71
C GLY A 625 -11.61 -25.90 0.83
N HIS A 626 -11.71 -24.81 1.61
CA HIS A 626 -12.93 -24.02 1.78
C HIS A 626 -13.38 -23.35 0.47
N PHE A 627 -12.45 -22.86 -0.35
CA PHE A 627 -12.77 -22.31 -1.67
C PHE A 627 -13.25 -23.38 -2.66
N ILE A 628 -12.69 -24.60 -2.59
CA ILE A 628 -13.12 -25.75 -3.40
C ILE A 628 -14.51 -26.28 -2.96
N GLU A 629 -14.84 -26.21 -1.67
CA GLU A 629 -16.12 -26.71 -1.15
C GLU A 629 -17.27 -25.69 -1.25
N HIS A 630 -16.98 -24.38 -1.22
CA HIS A 630 -17.99 -23.32 -1.07
C HIS A 630 -17.89 -22.16 -2.06
N GLY A 631 -16.91 -22.17 -2.96
CA GLY A 631 -16.69 -21.16 -3.99
C GLY A 631 -16.71 -21.73 -5.39
N GLU A 632 -16.43 -20.86 -6.36
CA GLU A 632 -16.14 -21.27 -7.72
C GLU A 632 -14.63 -21.51 -7.88
N VAL A 633 -14.25 -22.50 -8.68
CA VAL A 633 -12.85 -22.83 -8.97
C VAL A 633 -12.65 -22.87 -10.48
N ARG A 634 -11.72 -22.06 -10.96
CA ARG A 634 -11.28 -21.98 -12.36
C ARG A 634 -9.77 -22.23 -12.42
N THR A 635 -9.27 -22.74 -13.54
CA THR A 635 -7.82 -22.85 -13.81
C THR A 635 -7.33 -21.71 -14.71
N ALA A 636 -6.06 -21.33 -14.59
CA ALA A 636 -5.45 -20.30 -15.43
C ALA A 636 -5.53 -20.60 -16.95
N PHE A 637 -5.69 -21.87 -17.35
CA PHE A 637 -5.96 -22.24 -18.75
C PHE A 637 -7.27 -21.65 -19.32
N GLU A 638 -8.25 -21.32 -18.48
CA GLU A 638 -9.51 -20.66 -18.91
C GLU A 638 -9.32 -19.16 -19.21
N TYR A 639 -8.19 -18.58 -18.80
CA TYR A 639 -7.92 -17.15 -18.90
C TYR A 639 -6.82 -16.79 -19.92
N LEU A 640 -5.92 -17.72 -20.26
CA LEU A 640 -4.69 -17.43 -20.99
C LEU A 640 -4.40 -18.49 -22.08
N ASP A 641 -4.79 -18.17 -23.33
CA ASP A 641 -4.61 -19.04 -24.52
C ASP A 641 -3.13 -19.40 -24.83
N ASP A 642 -2.17 -18.65 -24.28
CA ASP A 642 -0.73 -18.81 -24.54
C ASP A 642 0.01 -19.69 -23.50
N ILE A 643 -0.69 -20.31 -22.55
CA ILE A 643 -0.08 -21.28 -21.63
C ILE A 643 0.26 -22.57 -22.38
N VAL A 644 1.55 -22.94 -22.36
CA VAL A 644 2.00 -24.30 -22.70
C VAL A 644 1.98 -25.15 -21.41
N PRO A 645 1.22 -26.27 -21.34
CA PRO A 645 1.21 -27.13 -20.16
C PRO A 645 2.59 -27.69 -19.81
N GLU A 646 2.90 -27.90 -18.53
CA GLU A 646 4.19 -28.46 -18.07
C GLU A 646 4.64 -29.72 -18.82
N ASN A 647 3.68 -30.56 -19.27
CA ASN A 647 3.93 -31.81 -19.99
C ASN A 647 4.51 -31.63 -21.41
N TYR A 648 4.59 -30.40 -21.94
CA TYR A 648 5.06 -30.10 -23.30
C TYR A 648 6.47 -29.50 -23.40
N SER A 649 7.24 -29.47 -22.30
CA SER A 649 8.65 -29.07 -22.36
C SER A 649 9.51 -30.14 -23.06
N HIS A 650 9.78 -29.97 -24.35
CA HIS A 650 10.74 -30.78 -25.10
C HIS A 650 12.14 -30.75 -24.45
N GLU A 651 12.81 -31.90 -24.34
CA GLU A 651 14.24 -31.98 -24.03
C GLU A 651 15.08 -31.43 -25.21
N SER A 652 15.29 -30.11 -25.26
CA SER A 652 16.14 -29.48 -26.27
C SER A 652 17.56 -29.23 -25.76
N SER A 653 18.39 -30.27 -25.90
CA SER A 653 19.82 -30.21 -26.25
C SER A 653 20.75 -29.22 -25.51
N GLN A 654 21.72 -29.76 -24.76
CA GLN A 654 22.93 -29.04 -24.37
C GLN A 654 23.76 -28.65 -25.62
N GLY A 655 23.55 -27.44 -26.13
CA GLY A 655 24.30 -26.88 -27.26
C GLY A 655 25.47 -26.01 -26.82
N HIS A 656 26.71 -26.44 -27.08
CA HIS A 656 27.89 -25.59 -26.86
C HIS A 656 27.86 -24.34 -27.73
N SER A 657 28.05 -23.16 -27.12
CA SER A 657 28.44 -21.93 -27.82
C SER A 657 29.71 -21.35 -27.21
N GLN A 658 30.85 -21.55 -27.87
CA GLN A 658 32.12 -20.91 -27.52
C GLN A 658 32.09 -19.42 -27.92
N ALA A 659 32.24 -18.52 -26.95
CA ALA A 659 32.57 -17.11 -27.22
C ALA A 659 34.09 -16.91 -27.09
N GLY A 660 34.79 -16.84 -28.22
CA GLY A 660 36.25 -16.68 -28.23
C GLY A 660 36.70 -15.22 -28.00
N ALA A 661 37.62 -15.00 -27.06
CA ALA A 661 38.28 -13.72 -26.84
C ALA A 661 39.81 -13.86 -26.94
N LYS A 662 40.43 -12.99 -27.75
CA LYS A 662 41.88 -12.80 -27.93
C LYS A 662 42.11 -11.36 -28.43
N PRO A 663 43.31 -10.79 -28.29
CA PRO A 663 44.18 -10.84 -27.11
C PRO A 663 44.74 -9.44 -26.77
N HIS A 664 45.29 -9.22 -25.57
CA HIS A 664 46.36 -8.23 -25.34
C HIS A 664 47.16 -8.55 -24.07
N SER A 665 48.38 -8.03 -23.96
CA SER A 665 49.42 -8.55 -23.06
C SER A 665 50.27 -7.46 -22.40
N SER A 666 50.28 -7.42 -21.06
CA SER A 666 51.28 -6.78 -20.19
C SER A 666 50.88 -6.97 -18.71
N ALA A 667 51.76 -7.08 -17.72
CA ALA A 667 53.21 -7.31 -17.74
C ALA A 667 53.67 -8.04 -16.44
N VAL A 668 54.95 -8.43 -16.41
CA VAL A 668 55.62 -9.23 -15.38
C VAL A 668 55.76 -8.53 -14.02
N SER A 669 55.52 -9.24 -12.93
CA SER A 669 56.42 -9.26 -11.76
C SER A 669 56.27 -10.57 -10.96
N ALA A 670 57.26 -10.92 -10.14
CA ALA A 670 57.42 -12.28 -9.61
C ALA A 670 57.74 -12.35 -8.11
N ARG A 671 57.39 -13.48 -7.47
CA ARG A 671 58.18 -14.12 -6.39
C ARG A 671 57.83 -15.60 -6.25
N LYS A 672 58.84 -16.42 -5.92
CA LYS A 672 58.74 -17.88 -5.69
C LYS A 672 58.29 -18.20 -4.26
N PRO A 673 57.77 -19.42 -4.02
CA PRO A 673 58.59 -20.43 -3.32
C PRO A 673 59.01 -21.63 -4.20
N PRO A 674 59.92 -22.51 -3.72
CA PRO A 674 60.24 -23.81 -4.33
C PRO A 674 59.25 -24.90 -3.83
N GLY A 675 59.24 -26.18 -4.20
CA GLY A 675 60.26 -27.03 -4.83
C GLY A 675 61.09 -27.80 -3.78
N GLY A 676 61.01 -29.13 -3.62
CA GLY A 676 60.08 -30.11 -4.19
C GLY A 676 60.60 -31.57 -4.05
N ARG A 677 59.77 -32.53 -4.51
CA ARG A 677 60.05 -33.99 -4.70
C ARG A 677 60.05 -34.91 -3.45
N PRO A 678 59.84 -36.24 -3.64
CA PRO A 678 59.24 -37.12 -2.61
C PRO A 678 60.14 -38.29 -2.14
N ARG A 679 59.64 -39.09 -1.18
CA ARG A 679 60.12 -40.47 -0.95
C ARG A 679 59.03 -41.40 -0.39
N ASP A 680 59.37 -42.69 -0.30
CA ASP A 680 58.51 -43.87 -0.11
C ASP A 680 58.90 -44.63 1.18
N ARG A 681 58.01 -45.52 1.68
CA ARG A 681 58.14 -46.45 2.84
C ARG A 681 58.17 -45.77 4.24
N THR A 682 57.77 -46.42 5.36
CA THR A 682 57.41 -47.84 5.61
C THR A 682 56.35 -48.02 6.73
N GLN A 683 55.79 -49.23 6.81
CA GLN A 683 55.21 -49.99 7.95
C GLN A 683 55.52 -49.51 9.39
N GLU A 684 54.69 -49.73 10.44
CA GLU A 684 53.34 -50.36 10.59
C GLU A 684 52.63 -49.83 11.89
N THR A 685 51.73 -50.46 12.68
CA THR A 685 51.25 -51.85 12.87
C THR A 685 49.88 -51.91 13.61
N ARG A 686 48.99 -52.86 13.27
CA ARG A 686 47.86 -53.44 14.08
C ARG A 686 46.70 -52.52 14.56
N ALA A 687 45.44 -52.99 14.71
CA ALA A 687 44.82 -54.28 14.39
C ALA A 687 43.27 -54.23 14.28
N ALA A 688 42.69 -55.18 13.53
CA ALA A 688 41.34 -55.80 13.64
C ALA A 688 40.05 -54.92 13.62
N ALA A 689 38.93 -55.31 12.99
CA ALA A 689 38.59 -56.40 12.06
C ALA A 689 37.50 -55.90 11.07
N GLY A 690 37.46 -56.38 9.81
CA GLY A 690 36.51 -57.43 9.37
C GLY A 690 35.42 -56.83 8.43
N LEU A 691 35.50 -56.90 7.08
CA LEU A 691 35.30 -58.06 6.16
C LEU A 691 33.83 -58.54 6.10
N GLN A 692 33.21 -58.97 4.99
CA GLN A 692 33.62 -59.38 3.61
C GLN A 692 32.39 -59.20 2.64
N TRP A 693 32.40 -59.27 1.29
CA TRP A 693 33.41 -59.09 0.22
C TRP A 693 32.82 -59.38 -1.19
N LYS A 694 32.69 -58.35 -2.07
CA LYS A 694 32.60 -58.42 -3.57
C LYS A 694 31.36 -59.11 -4.20
N ARG A 695 30.87 -58.82 -5.42
CA ARG A 695 31.36 -58.25 -6.71
C ARG A 695 31.94 -59.25 -7.73
N THR A 696 31.10 -59.68 -8.67
CA THR A 696 31.37 -60.14 -10.08
C THR A 696 30.04 -60.08 -10.86
N GLY A 697 29.96 -60.05 -12.19
CA GLY A 697 30.98 -59.91 -13.24
C GLY A 697 30.56 -60.65 -14.53
N GLY A 698 30.41 -59.98 -15.68
CA GLY A 698 30.10 -60.65 -16.94
C GLY A 698 29.78 -59.73 -18.15
N ARG A 699 30.39 -60.05 -19.30
CA ARG A 699 30.05 -59.60 -20.67
C ARG A 699 30.17 -60.88 -21.54
N PRO A 700 29.38 -61.05 -22.61
CA PRO A 700 29.98 -60.72 -23.91
C PRO A 700 28.99 -60.25 -25.01
N SER A 701 29.60 -59.70 -26.07
CA SER A 701 29.35 -59.90 -27.52
C SER A 701 28.00 -59.58 -28.18
N GLY A 702 28.08 -58.83 -29.28
CA GLY A 702 27.17 -58.93 -30.44
C GLY A 702 27.96 -59.29 -31.71
N PRO A 703 27.36 -59.21 -32.90
CA PRO A 703 28.07 -59.00 -34.17
C PRO A 703 27.57 -57.75 -34.95
N GLU A 704 28.19 -57.49 -36.11
CA GLU A 704 28.21 -56.20 -36.83
C GLU A 704 27.34 -56.23 -38.13
N VAL A 705 26.69 -55.12 -38.57
CA VAL A 705 27.07 -54.18 -39.68
C VAL A 705 27.04 -54.83 -41.09
N PRO A 706 26.48 -54.21 -42.18
CA PRO A 706 26.30 -52.78 -42.51
C PRO A 706 24.79 -52.33 -42.56
N SER A 707 24.26 -51.29 -43.24
CA SER A 707 24.64 -50.49 -44.44
C SER A 707 24.01 -49.06 -44.49
N GLN A 708 24.23 -48.35 -45.59
CA GLN A 708 23.71 -47.01 -45.97
C GLN A 708 23.27 -47.02 -47.47
N PRO A 709 22.70 -45.94 -48.08
CA PRO A 709 21.75 -44.92 -47.58
C PRO A 709 20.56 -44.65 -48.55
N SER A 710 19.50 -43.92 -48.14
CA SER A 710 18.64 -43.11 -49.05
C SER A 710 17.82 -42.03 -48.30
N LEU A 711 17.11 -41.16 -49.02
CA LEU A 711 16.39 -39.96 -48.52
C LEU A 711 14.87 -40.01 -48.77
N ASN A 712 14.15 -39.10 -48.09
CA ASN A 712 12.74 -38.67 -48.27
C ASN A 712 11.60 -39.61 -47.84
N GLY A 713 10.61 -39.02 -47.14
CA GLY A 713 9.32 -39.65 -46.77
C GLY A 713 8.89 -39.23 -45.35
N GLY A 714 7.77 -38.50 -45.22
CA GLY A 714 7.33 -37.91 -43.94
C GLY A 714 6.80 -38.93 -42.91
N SER A 715 6.96 -38.63 -41.62
CA SER A 715 6.56 -39.50 -40.50
C SER A 715 5.14 -39.20 -39.95
N PRO A 716 4.45 -40.16 -39.30
CA PRO A 716 2.98 -40.20 -39.31
C PRO A 716 2.33 -40.39 -37.91
N GLU A 717 2.58 -39.47 -36.97
CA GLU A 717 2.25 -39.70 -35.55
C GLU A 717 0.76 -39.55 -35.18
N GLY A 718 -0.04 -38.86 -36.02
CA GLY A 718 -1.46 -38.60 -35.76
C GLY A 718 -2.42 -39.78 -35.99
N MET A 719 -2.00 -40.84 -36.69
CA MET A 719 -2.84 -42.04 -36.91
C MET A 719 -2.62 -43.10 -35.82
N ALA A 720 -1.36 -43.40 -35.49
CA ALA A 720 -1.01 -44.51 -34.60
C ALA A 720 -1.49 -44.34 -33.13
N THR A 721 -1.90 -43.13 -32.74
CA THR A 721 -2.47 -42.83 -31.43
C THR A 721 -3.96 -43.17 -31.32
N ARG A 722 -4.74 -43.05 -32.41
CA ARG A 722 -6.16 -43.41 -32.43
C ARG A 722 -6.37 -44.92 -32.34
N ASP A 723 -5.66 -45.68 -33.17
CA ASP A 723 -5.72 -47.15 -33.19
C ASP A 723 -5.43 -47.77 -31.81
N ARG A 724 -4.53 -47.15 -31.02
CA ARG A 724 -4.21 -47.61 -29.65
C ARG A 724 -5.34 -47.37 -28.65
N ALA A 725 -5.96 -46.18 -28.68
CA ALA A 725 -7.09 -45.89 -27.79
C ALA A 725 -8.27 -46.84 -28.07
N GLU A 726 -8.56 -47.10 -29.35
CA GLU A 726 -9.59 -48.07 -29.75
C GLU A 726 -9.22 -49.52 -29.38
N HIS A 727 -7.94 -49.91 -29.49
CA HIS A 727 -7.46 -51.21 -29.02
C HIS A 727 -7.61 -51.40 -27.50
N PHE A 728 -7.37 -50.37 -26.69
CA PHE A 728 -7.62 -50.43 -25.25
C PHE A 728 -9.12 -50.46 -24.92
N ARG A 729 -9.95 -49.71 -25.65
CA ARG A 729 -11.42 -49.75 -25.49
C ARG A 729 -12.00 -51.12 -25.87
N ALA A 730 -11.53 -51.73 -26.94
CA ALA A 730 -11.90 -53.10 -27.31
C ALA A 730 -11.54 -54.12 -26.21
N LYS A 731 -10.32 -54.06 -25.66
CA LYS A 731 -9.87 -54.97 -24.58
C LYS A 731 -10.64 -54.79 -23.27
N ILE A 732 -10.98 -53.55 -22.91
CA ILE A 732 -11.75 -53.30 -21.68
C ILE A 732 -13.22 -53.72 -21.87
N ALA A 733 -13.80 -53.50 -23.06
CA ALA A 733 -15.14 -54.02 -23.39
C ALA A 733 -15.20 -55.56 -23.41
N GLU A 734 -14.20 -56.23 -24.01
CA GLU A 734 -14.06 -57.69 -23.97
C GLU A 734 -13.94 -58.19 -22.53
N PHE A 735 -13.14 -57.51 -21.70
CA PHE A 735 -13.04 -57.81 -20.28
C PHE A 735 -14.37 -57.65 -19.56
N VAL A 736 -15.10 -56.55 -19.76
CA VAL A 736 -16.45 -56.31 -19.21
C VAL A 736 -17.41 -57.45 -19.57
N ALA A 737 -17.39 -57.95 -20.80
CA ALA A 737 -18.20 -59.08 -21.25
C ALA A 737 -17.74 -60.45 -20.70
N SER A 738 -16.46 -60.64 -20.39
CA SER A 738 -15.90 -61.92 -19.90
C SER A 738 -16.22 -62.23 -18.43
N GLU A 739 -16.14 -63.51 -18.03
CA GLU A 739 -16.28 -63.91 -16.61
C GLU A 739 -15.09 -63.52 -15.72
N LYS A 740 -14.02 -62.94 -16.29
CA LYS A 740 -12.82 -62.56 -15.53
C LYS A 740 -13.13 -61.41 -14.56
N THR A 741 -12.65 -61.53 -13.33
CA THR A 741 -12.82 -60.53 -12.26
C THR A 741 -11.77 -59.42 -12.30
N GLN A 742 -10.62 -59.69 -12.94
CA GLN A 742 -9.43 -58.85 -12.99
C GLN A 742 -8.77 -58.92 -14.39
N LEU A 743 -8.31 -57.78 -14.90
CA LEU A 743 -7.47 -57.64 -16.10
C LEU A 743 -6.22 -56.85 -15.74
N GLU A 744 -5.07 -57.24 -16.31
CA GLU A 744 -3.80 -56.57 -16.07
C GLU A 744 -3.12 -56.08 -17.35
N PHE A 745 -2.55 -54.89 -17.29
CA PHE A 745 -1.80 -54.26 -18.37
C PHE A 745 -0.33 -54.10 -17.97
N PRO A 746 0.63 -54.45 -18.86
CA PRO A 746 2.03 -54.58 -18.49
C PRO A 746 2.72 -53.25 -18.17
N ALA A 747 3.80 -53.31 -17.40
CA ALA A 747 4.64 -52.16 -17.05
C ALA A 747 5.35 -51.49 -18.25
N SER A 748 5.22 -52.04 -19.46
CA SER A 748 5.73 -51.47 -20.72
C SER A 748 4.82 -50.39 -21.32
N LEU A 749 3.62 -50.14 -20.78
CA LEU A 749 2.79 -49.01 -21.22
C LEU A 749 3.43 -47.67 -20.87
N ASN A 750 3.54 -46.77 -21.85
CA ASN A 750 3.96 -45.38 -21.64
C ASN A 750 2.85 -44.57 -20.94
N SER A 751 3.17 -43.37 -20.45
CA SER A 751 2.24 -42.53 -19.67
C SER A 751 0.90 -42.26 -20.36
N HIS A 752 0.89 -42.11 -21.70
CA HIS A 752 -0.33 -41.87 -22.47
C HIS A 752 -1.16 -43.14 -22.64
N ASP A 753 -0.55 -44.28 -22.97
CA ASP A 753 -1.23 -45.58 -23.01
C ASP A 753 -1.83 -45.95 -21.64
N ARG A 754 -1.14 -45.59 -20.53
CA ARG A 754 -1.62 -45.77 -19.16
C ARG A 754 -2.83 -44.88 -18.84
N MET A 755 -2.79 -43.61 -19.27
CA MET A 755 -3.91 -42.66 -19.12
C MET A 755 -5.17 -43.21 -19.78
N TRP A 756 -5.07 -43.68 -21.03
CA TRP A 756 -6.21 -44.30 -21.74
C TRP A 756 -6.75 -45.54 -21.03
N VAL A 757 -5.90 -46.43 -20.52
CA VAL A 757 -6.36 -47.60 -19.75
C VAL A 757 -7.11 -47.21 -18.48
N HIS A 758 -6.67 -46.17 -17.75
CA HIS A 758 -7.39 -45.67 -16.58
C HIS A 758 -8.72 -45.00 -16.98
N GLN A 759 -8.70 -44.04 -17.91
CA GLN A 759 -9.89 -43.33 -18.39
C GLN A 759 -10.97 -44.26 -18.95
N ILE A 760 -10.59 -45.25 -19.76
CA ILE A 760 -11.55 -46.21 -20.35
C ILE A 760 -12.09 -47.18 -19.28
N ALA A 761 -11.29 -47.52 -18.27
CA ALA A 761 -11.81 -48.28 -17.13
C ALA A 761 -12.82 -47.46 -16.30
N GLU A 762 -12.60 -46.15 -16.15
CA GLU A 762 -13.50 -45.21 -15.50
C GLU A 762 -14.80 -45.00 -16.31
N GLU A 763 -14.72 -44.84 -17.63
CA GLU A 763 -15.86 -44.83 -18.57
C GLU A 763 -16.76 -46.08 -18.43
N HIS A 764 -16.15 -47.23 -18.09
CA HIS A 764 -16.86 -48.50 -17.86
C HIS A 764 -17.20 -48.77 -16.38
N GLY A 765 -16.96 -47.83 -15.46
CA GLY A 765 -17.28 -47.97 -14.03
C GLY A 765 -16.46 -49.02 -13.28
N LEU A 766 -15.25 -49.33 -13.77
CA LEU A 766 -14.37 -50.38 -13.24
C LEU A 766 -13.32 -49.79 -12.29
N ARG A 767 -13.05 -50.48 -11.18
CA ARG A 767 -11.97 -50.08 -10.28
C ARG A 767 -10.62 -50.37 -10.94
N HIS A 768 -9.86 -49.31 -11.23
CA HIS A 768 -8.50 -49.37 -11.76
C HIS A 768 -7.45 -48.96 -10.70
N ASP A 769 -6.35 -49.71 -10.63
CA ASP A 769 -5.25 -49.47 -9.69
C ASP A 769 -3.90 -49.62 -10.40
N SER A 770 -2.86 -48.92 -9.93
CA SER A 770 -1.58 -48.73 -10.66
C SER A 770 -0.42 -49.18 -9.77
N SER A 771 -0.34 -50.49 -9.52
CA SER A 771 0.50 -51.13 -8.50
C SER A 771 1.95 -51.42 -8.94
N GLY A 772 2.86 -51.44 -7.97
CA GLY A 772 4.29 -51.74 -8.15
C GLY A 772 5.21 -50.51 -8.26
N GLU A 773 6.50 -50.70 -7.99
CA GLU A 773 7.47 -49.60 -7.93
C GLU A 773 8.26 -49.39 -9.23
N GLY A 774 8.52 -48.13 -9.58
CA GLY A 774 9.38 -47.73 -10.69
C GLY A 774 9.04 -48.43 -12.01
N LYS A 775 10.06 -49.01 -12.66
CA LYS A 775 9.93 -49.71 -13.95
C LYS A 775 9.17 -51.05 -13.88
N LYS A 776 8.66 -51.46 -12.71
CA LYS A 776 7.80 -52.65 -12.54
C LYS A 776 6.32 -52.31 -12.34
N ARG A 777 5.93 -51.03 -12.37
CA ARG A 777 4.55 -50.59 -12.12
C ARG A 777 3.60 -51.02 -13.24
N PHE A 778 2.62 -51.87 -12.96
CA PHE A 778 1.59 -52.33 -13.91
C PHE A 778 0.25 -51.62 -13.66
N ILE A 779 -0.81 -51.95 -14.41
CA ILE A 779 -2.19 -51.49 -14.13
C ILE A 779 -3.08 -52.72 -13.96
N THR A 780 -3.96 -52.69 -12.96
CA THR A 780 -4.96 -53.72 -12.67
C THR A 780 -6.36 -53.11 -12.74
N VAL A 781 -7.27 -53.69 -13.52
CA VAL A 781 -8.66 -53.26 -13.68
C VAL A 781 -9.60 -54.36 -13.17
N SER A 782 -10.64 -54.02 -12.41
CA SER A 782 -11.45 -54.99 -11.65
C SER A 782 -12.92 -54.60 -11.51
N LYS A 783 -13.80 -55.61 -11.32
CA LYS A 783 -15.27 -55.49 -11.50
C LYS A 783 -16.12 -55.32 -10.23
N ARG A 784 -15.56 -55.00 -9.05
CA ARG A 784 -16.34 -54.91 -7.80
C ARG A 784 -16.48 -53.49 -7.26
N ALA A 785 -17.72 -53.10 -6.96
CA ALA A 785 -18.12 -51.79 -6.49
C ALA A 785 -17.90 -51.58 -4.97
N TRP A 786 -18.07 -50.32 -4.54
CA TRP A 786 -17.87 -49.83 -3.18
C TRP A 786 -19.07 -50.18 -2.26
N PRO A 787 -18.87 -50.64 -1.01
CA PRO A 787 -19.95 -50.76 -0.03
C PRO A 787 -20.31 -49.38 0.56
N ALA A 788 -21.59 -49.09 0.74
CA ALA A 788 -22.07 -47.75 1.13
C ALA A 788 -21.51 -47.24 2.48
N PRO A 789 -21.29 -45.92 2.64
CA PRO A 789 -20.84 -45.33 3.90
C PRO A 789 -21.91 -45.44 5.01
N PRO A 790 -21.51 -45.48 6.29
CA PRO A 790 -22.45 -45.53 7.41
C PRO A 790 -23.23 -44.21 7.58
N ALA A 791 -24.47 -44.30 8.03
CA ALA A 791 -25.33 -43.14 8.27
C ALA A 791 -24.86 -42.29 9.47
N PRO A 792 -25.10 -40.96 9.45
CA PRO A 792 -24.76 -40.08 10.58
C PRO A 792 -25.67 -40.33 11.80
N PRO A 793 -25.17 -40.09 13.03
CA PRO A 793 -25.96 -40.21 14.25
C PRO A 793 -27.07 -39.13 14.33
N ALA A 794 -28.20 -39.49 14.93
CA ALA A 794 -29.35 -38.58 15.08
C ALA A 794 -29.07 -37.44 16.08
N PRO A 795 -29.64 -36.24 15.88
CA PRO A 795 -29.47 -35.11 16.79
C PRO A 795 -30.22 -35.32 18.13
N PRO A 796 -29.71 -34.77 19.25
CA PRO A 796 -30.38 -34.84 20.54
C PRO A 796 -31.65 -33.96 20.57
N ALA A 797 -32.65 -34.41 21.32
CA ALA A 797 -33.94 -33.71 21.45
C ALA A 797 -33.82 -32.41 22.28
N PRO A 798 -34.61 -31.35 21.96
CA PRO A 798 -34.58 -30.09 22.70
C PRO A 798 -35.25 -30.21 24.09
N PRO A 799 -34.77 -29.46 25.11
CA PRO A 799 -35.40 -29.40 26.42
C PRO A 799 -36.73 -28.62 26.40
N ALA A 800 -37.67 -29.02 27.25
CA ALA A 800 -39.00 -28.42 27.34
C ALA A 800 -38.99 -27.04 28.06
N PRO A 801 -39.90 -26.11 27.70
CA PRO A 801 -39.98 -24.78 28.33
C PRO A 801 -40.65 -24.81 29.72
N PRO A 802 -40.22 -23.97 30.67
CA PRO A 802 -40.88 -23.80 31.97
C PRO A 802 -42.18 -22.97 31.86
N ALA A 803 -43.12 -23.24 32.79
CA ALA A 803 -44.43 -22.59 32.87
C ALA A 803 -44.41 -21.22 33.60
N PRO A 804 -45.40 -20.32 33.39
CA PRO A 804 -45.39 -18.96 33.92
C PRO A 804 -45.98 -18.83 35.35
N PRO A 805 -45.60 -17.79 36.12
CA PRO A 805 -46.23 -17.42 37.39
C PRO A 805 -47.49 -16.54 37.21
N PRO A 806 -48.46 -16.56 38.15
CA PRO A 806 -49.70 -15.76 38.11
C PRO A 806 -49.56 -14.34 38.73
N PRO A 807 -50.54 -13.42 38.54
CA PRO A 807 -50.37 -11.98 38.81
C PRO A 807 -51.22 -11.38 39.96
N ALA A 808 -50.66 -10.38 40.67
CA ALA A 808 -51.32 -9.25 41.37
C ALA A 808 -50.25 -8.29 41.94
N GLY A 809 -50.46 -6.97 42.13
CA GLY A 809 -51.56 -6.09 41.72
C GLY A 809 -51.51 -4.70 42.41
N ALA A 810 -51.90 -3.63 41.69
CA ALA A 810 -52.06 -2.24 42.15
C ALA A 810 -50.76 -1.47 42.61
N SER A 811 -50.66 -0.13 42.62
CA SER A 811 -51.72 0.90 42.52
C SER A 811 -51.27 2.24 41.85
N SER A 812 -52.26 2.92 41.22
CA SER A 812 -52.53 4.37 41.02
C SER A 812 -51.58 5.47 41.56
N HIS A 813 -51.52 6.71 41.04
CA HIS A 813 -52.03 7.35 39.79
C HIS A 813 -51.35 8.74 39.54
N THR A 814 -51.52 9.26 38.32
CA THR A 814 -51.26 10.63 37.75
C THR A 814 -52.16 11.76 38.34
N PRO A 815 -52.16 13.08 37.90
CA PRO A 815 -51.31 13.84 36.92
C PRO A 815 -50.90 15.34 37.26
N VAL A 816 -49.95 15.88 36.47
CA VAL A 816 -49.82 17.22 35.79
C VAL A 816 -50.44 18.57 36.33
N GLY A 817 -49.56 19.58 36.57
CA GLY A 817 -49.61 21.01 36.12
C GLY A 817 -50.77 21.98 36.51
N PRO A 818 -50.84 23.24 35.98
CA PRO A 818 -49.82 24.13 35.38
C PRO A 818 -49.92 25.69 35.70
N MET A 819 -48.95 26.50 35.24
CA MET A 819 -49.00 27.98 34.95
C MET A 819 -49.06 29.07 36.08
N ALA A 820 -49.01 30.36 35.70
CA ALA A 820 -48.71 31.61 36.47
C ALA A 820 -49.86 32.67 36.33
N PRO A 821 -49.78 34.03 36.61
CA PRO A 821 -48.68 34.93 37.07
C PRO A 821 -48.99 36.16 38.03
N GLY A 822 -47.94 36.80 38.59
CA GLY A 822 -47.86 38.24 39.04
C GLY A 822 -48.54 38.67 40.37
N PRO A 823 -48.43 39.95 40.86
CA PRO A 823 -47.52 41.07 40.49
C PRO A 823 -46.95 41.99 41.66
N THR A 824 -46.02 42.92 41.32
CA THR A 824 -45.72 44.29 41.88
C THR A 824 -45.24 44.65 43.34
N GLN A 825 -44.03 45.26 43.40
CA GLN A 825 -43.61 46.59 43.99
C GLN A 825 -43.19 46.87 45.48
N ASN A 826 -42.18 47.77 45.58
CA ASN A 826 -41.78 48.78 46.62
C ASN A 826 -40.60 48.54 47.63
N GLU A 827 -39.94 49.67 48.00
CA GLU A 827 -38.69 49.86 48.82
C GLU A 827 -38.99 50.62 50.15
N PRO A 828 -38.04 51.21 50.95
CA PRO A 828 -36.56 51.11 51.11
C PRO A 828 -36.20 50.76 52.61
N PRO A 829 -35.44 51.49 53.48
CA PRO A 829 -34.21 52.35 53.39
C PRO A 829 -33.10 52.15 54.50
N ALA A 830 -31.98 52.90 54.34
CA ALA A 830 -31.11 53.57 55.37
C ALA A 830 -30.03 52.84 56.24
N GLY A 831 -28.81 53.43 56.25
CA GLY A 831 -27.68 53.26 57.22
C GLY A 831 -26.70 52.09 56.96
N GLY A 832 -25.37 52.13 57.18
CA GLY A 832 -24.42 53.18 57.61
C GLY A 832 -23.33 52.65 58.60
N GLN A 833 -22.05 53.08 58.70
CA GLN A 833 -21.14 53.96 57.93
C GLN A 833 -19.64 53.67 58.33
N SER A 834 -18.65 53.79 57.41
CA SER A 834 -17.16 54.02 57.64
C SER A 834 -16.34 52.99 58.47
N SER A 835 -15.00 52.86 58.42
CA SER A 835 -13.85 53.22 57.53
C SER A 835 -12.62 52.35 57.98
N GLN A 836 -11.48 52.13 57.30
CA GLN A 836 -10.56 53.03 56.55
C GLN A 836 -9.80 52.31 55.41
N ASP A 837 -9.11 53.08 54.57
CA ASP A 837 -8.38 52.64 53.37
C ASP A 837 -6.91 52.21 53.56
N THR A 838 -6.38 51.46 52.57
CA THR A 838 -5.15 51.89 51.89
C THR A 838 -5.06 51.33 50.46
N LEU A 839 -4.66 52.20 49.52
CA LEU A 839 -4.45 51.89 48.08
C LEU A 839 -2.92 51.60 47.86
N ASN A 840 -2.37 51.28 46.68
CA ASN A 840 -2.88 51.25 45.31
C ASN A 840 -2.01 50.33 44.42
N LEU A 841 -2.61 49.48 43.57
CA LEU A 841 -2.00 49.00 42.31
C LEU A 841 -3.00 48.79 41.16
N LYS A 842 -4.33 48.85 41.42
CA LYS A 842 -5.37 48.59 40.39
C LYS A 842 -5.65 49.78 39.46
N ALA A 843 -5.24 51.01 39.81
CA ALA A 843 -5.56 52.22 39.03
C ALA A 843 -5.07 52.15 37.57
N LEU A 844 -3.80 51.76 37.35
CA LEU A 844 -3.19 51.64 36.02
C LEU A 844 -3.76 50.51 35.13
N HIS A 845 -4.59 49.63 35.71
CA HIS A 845 -5.33 48.60 34.98
C HIS A 845 -6.70 49.12 34.49
N LEU A 846 -7.35 49.97 35.28
CA LEU A 846 -8.68 50.53 34.99
C LEU A 846 -8.68 51.54 33.83
N GLU A 847 -7.68 52.42 33.72
CA GLU A 847 -7.54 53.32 32.56
C GLU A 847 -7.49 52.54 31.23
N ARG A 848 -6.81 51.38 31.23
CA ARG A 848 -6.67 50.53 30.04
C ARG A 848 -7.99 49.84 29.68
N LEU A 849 -8.79 49.44 30.67
CA LEU A 849 -10.14 48.90 30.48
C LEU A 849 -11.14 49.95 29.99
N GLN A 850 -11.04 51.20 30.45
CA GLN A 850 -11.96 52.27 30.06
C GLN A 850 -11.83 52.66 28.58
N ARG A 851 -10.61 52.72 28.03
CA ARG A 851 -10.40 53.00 26.59
C ARG A 851 -10.90 51.87 25.66
N ALA A 852 -11.05 50.65 26.17
CA ALA A 852 -11.62 49.53 25.41
C ALA A 852 -13.16 49.55 25.40
N LYS A 853 -13.78 50.01 26.50
CA LYS A 853 -15.25 50.02 26.65
C LYS A 853 -15.96 51.19 25.96
N SER A 854 -15.27 52.28 25.65
CA SER A 854 -15.88 53.50 25.06
C SER A 854 -16.11 53.46 23.54
N LYS A 855 -16.02 52.29 22.89
CA LYS A 855 -16.21 52.12 21.43
C LYS A 855 -17.35 51.20 21.02
N GLN A 856 -18.21 50.80 21.95
CA GLN A 856 -19.41 50.02 21.67
C GLN A 856 -20.65 50.64 22.33
N GLU A 857 -21.66 50.92 21.50
CA GLU A 857 -23.02 51.39 21.85
C GLU A 857 -23.11 52.85 22.35
N ARG A 858 -24.10 53.70 21.99
CA ARG A 858 -25.27 53.75 21.06
C ARG A 858 -25.81 55.23 21.08
N PRO A 859 -26.94 55.66 20.45
CA PRO A 859 -27.51 55.39 19.11
C PRO A 859 -28.06 56.66 18.37
N THR A 860 -28.40 56.49 17.07
CA THR A 860 -29.52 57.12 16.27
C THR A 860 -29.82 58.64 16.13
N THR A 861 -30.29 58.96 14.90
CA THR A 861 -31.27 59.98 14.42
C THR A 861 -30.87 61.41 13.97
N ASP A 862 -31.39 61.74 12.77
CA ASP A 862 -31.73 63.03 12.11
C ASP A 862 -30.66 64.07 11.67
N GLY A 863 -30.84 64.65 10.46
CA GLY A 863 -30.09 65.84 9.98
C GLY A 863 -29.71 65.91 8.47
N ALA A 864 -30.68 66.21 7.60
CA ALA A 864 -30.64 66.41 6.13
C ALA A 864 -29.42 67.06 5.38
N ALA A 865 -29.41 66.85 4.04
CA ALA A 865 -29.04 67.77 2.93
C ALA A 865 -27.81 67.47 2.01
N THR A 866 -28.08 67.44 0.68
CA THR A 866 -27.24 67.85 -0.50
C THR A 866 -25.81 67.26 -0.70
N ASP A 867 -25.32 66.96 -1.92
CA ASP A 867 -25.85 67.14 -3.28
C ASP A 867 -25.18 66.20 -4.31
N GLY A 868 -25.86 65.95 -5.45
CA GLY A 868 -25.37 65.55 -6.79
C GLY A 868 -24.29 64.46 -7.03
N ALA A 869 -24.25 63.75 -8.17
CA ALA A 869 -25.22 63.58 -9.26
C ALA A 869 -24.82 62.38 -10.15
N THR A 870 -25.76 61.51 -10.53
CA THR A 870 -25.55 60.48 -11.57
C THR A 870 -26.78 60.27 -12.45
N LYS A 871 -26.51 60.10 -13.75
CA LYS A 871 -27.43 59.76 -14.85
C LYS A 871 -26.67 58.78 -15.78
N ASP A 872 -27.30 57.88 -16.54
CA ASP A 872 -28.72 57.54 -16.64
C ASP A 872 -28.89 56.04 -17.05
N ARG A 873 -30.14 55.57 -16.96
CA ARG A 873 -30.81 54.36 -17.53
C ARG A 873 -30.07 53.54 -18.61
N ALA A 874 -30.02 52.20 -18.53
CA ALA A 874 -31.06 51.19 -18.90
C ALA A 874 -31.24 50.98 -20.44
N ALA A 875 -31.79 49.88 -20.99
CA ALA A 875 -32.59 48.79 -20.43
C ALA A 875 -32.55 47.46 -21.25
N ARG A 876 -32.93 46.35 -20.59
CA ARG A 876 -33.95 45.32 -20.96
C ARG A 876 -33.89 44.41 -22.22
N ASP A 877 -34.13 43.12 -21.91
CA ASP A 877 -35.10 42.14 -22.47
C ASP A 877 -35.12 41.73 -23.96
N GLY A 878 -35.47 40.46 -24.21
CA GLY A 878 -35.88 39.91 -25.54
C GLY A 878 -35.30 38.53 -25.86
N ALA A 879 -36.11 37.60 -26.39
CA ALA A 879 -35.68 36.23 -26.71
C ALA A 879 -36.36 35.61 -27.95
N ALA A 880 -35.62 34.71 -28.62
CA ALA A 880 -36.03 33.64 -29.55
C ALA A 880 -36.85 33.95 -30.82
N THR A 881 -36.37 33.50 -32.00
CA THR A 881 -36.99 32.45 -32.85
C THR A 881 -36.13 32.10 -34.10
N ASP A 882 -36.55 31.06 -34.86
CA ASP A 882 -35.85 30.35 -35.94
C ASP A 882 -35.50 31.13 -37.25
N GLY A 883 -34.69 30.51 -38.13
CA GLY A 883 -34.56 30.90 -39.54
C GLY A 883 -33.49 30.13 -40.34
N GLN A 884 -33.88 29.43 -41.42
CA GLN A 884 -33.00 28.52 -42.19
C GLN A 884 -32.37 29.12 -43.49
N GLN A 885 -31.38 28.39 -44.05
CA GLN A 885 -31.05 28.22 -45.49
C GLN A 885 -30.35 29.33 -46.33
N ALA A 886 -29.03 29.14 -46.51
CA ALA A 886 -28.34 28.71 -47.74
C ALA A 886 -28.31 29.54 -49.08
N SER A 887 -27.10 29.53 -49.69
CA SER A 887 -26.79 29.63 -51.14
C SER A 887 -26.83 31.04 -51.80
N ARG A 888 -26.23 31.37 -52.97
CA ARG A 888 -24.99 30.94 -53.71
C ARG A 888 -24.79 31.84 -54.96
N SER A 889 -23.68 32.59 -55.11
CA SER A 889 -23.05 33.02 -56.41
C SER A 889 -21.99 34.12 -56.18
N GLY A 890 -20.84 34.24 -56.87
CA GLY A 890 -20.16 33.36 -57.85
C GLY A 890 -19.76 34.07 -59.16
N LEU A 891 -18.45 34.24 -59.48
CA LEU A 891 -18.00 34.73 -60.80
C LEU A 891 -16.53 34.40 -61.21
N ARG A 892 -16.38 33.69 -62.35
CA ARG A 892 -15.38 33.76 -63.45
C ARG A 892 -13.84 33.89 -63.23
N THR A 893 -13.15 32.74 -63.24
CA THR A 893 -12.15 32.24 -64.25
C THR A 893 -11.10 33.11 -64.98
N LEU A 894 -9.84 32.59 -65.00
CA LEU A 894 -8.82 32.55 -66.10
C LEU A 894 -7.99 33.83 -66.42
N PRO A 895 -6.71 33.76 -66.91
CA PRO A 895 -6.21 32.87 -68.00
C PRO A 895 -4.78 32.23 -67.93
N GLU A 896 -4.56 31.21 -68.79
CA GLU A 896 -3.44 30.86 -69.72
C GLU A 896 -1.92 31.24 -69.45
N LYS A 897 -0.84 30.57 -69.94
CA LYS A 897 -0.58 29.33 -70.76
C LYS A 897 0.95 28.94 -70.80
N LYS A 898 1.25 27.75 -71.38
CA LYS A 898 2.45 27.33 -72.21
C LYS A 898 3.82 26.86 -71.62
N LYS A 899 4.03 25.52 -71.71
CA LYS A 899 5.10 24.73 -72.41
C LYS A 899 6.62 25.03 -72.29
N LYS A 900 7.40 24.03 -71.83
CA LYS A 900 8.57 23.30 -72.48
C LYS A 900 9.41 22.55 -71.40
N LYS A 901 10.19 21.47 -71.64
CA LYS A 901 10.29 20.41 -72.69
C LYS A 901 11.23 19.29 -72.17
N GLU A 902 10.96 17.99 -72.44
CA GLU A 902 11.90 16.82 -72.65
C GLU A 902 13.12 16.56 -71.69
N ALA A 903 13.70 15.35 -71.54
CA ALA A 903 13.67 14.09 -72.30
C ALA A 903 14.01 12.83 -71.44
N LYS A 904 13.67 11.63 -71.97
CA LYS A 904 14.31 10.28 -71.90
C LYS A 904 14.96 9.76 -70.58
N GLY A 905 14.80 8.48 -70.20
CA GLY A 905 14.01 7.38 -70.81
C GLY A 905 14.44 5.96 -70.37
N ASN A 906 13.64 4.96 -70.77
CA ASN A 906 13.82 3.49 -70.67
C ASN A 906 13.82 2.86 -69.25
N THR A 907 13.42 1.59 -69.07
CA THR A 907 13.00 0.55 -70.04
C THR A 907 11.60 0.00 -69.72
N ALA A 908 10.91 -0.53 -70.73
CA ALA A 908 9.70 -1.35 -70.54
C ALA A 908 10.06 -2.84 -70.32
N MET A 909 9.09 -3.63 -69.86
CA MET A 909 9.00 -5.06 -70.15
C MET A 909 7.67 -5.30 -70.88
N ASP A 910 7.70 -6.11 -71.94
CA ASP A 910 6.52 -6.44 -72.71
C ASP A 910 5.54 -7.33 -71.93
N LEU A 911 4.25 -7.14 -72.21
CA LEU A 911 3.19 -8.04 -71.81
C LEU A 911 3.05 -9.13 -72.89
N PRO A 912 3.05 -10.42 -72.53
CA PRO A 912 2.56 -11.47 -73.41
C PRO A 912 1.12 -11.20 -73.86
N GLY A 913 0.76 -11.72 -75.03
CA GLY A 913 -0.55 -11.50 -75.64
C GLY A 913 -1.72 -12.06 -74.84
N LYS A 914 -2.94 -11.68 -75.23
CA LYS A 914 -4.17 -12.30 -74.73
C LYS A 914 -4.19 -13.78 -75.15
N GLU A 915 -4.14 -14.69 -74.17
CA GLU A 915 -4.97 -15.90 -74.04
C GLU A 915 -4.35 -16.85 -73.00
N ASP A 916 -4.44 -16.46 -71.72
CA ASP A 916 -4.46 -17.40 -70.59
C ASP A 916 -4.94 -16.67 -69.31
N PHE A 917 -6.20 -16.89 -68.92
CA PHE A 917 -6.76 -16.26 -67.72
C PHE A 917 -6.13 -16.82 -66.45
N GLU A 918 -5.83 -18.13 -66.42
CA GLU A 918 -5.14 -18.76 -65.30
C GLU A 918 -3.69 -18.27 -65.14
N ALA A 919 -2.96 -18.00 -66.23
CA ALA A 919 -1.61 -17.43 -66.12
C ALA A 919 -1.64 -16.00 -65.56
N LEU A 920 -2.64 -15.19 -65.91
CA LEU A 920 -2.87 -13.86 -65.33
C LEU A 920 -3.25 -13.94 -63.84
N VAL A 921 -4.13 -14.87 -63.46
CA VAL A 921 -4.50 -15.12 -62.06
C VAL A 921 -3.31 -15.63 -61.25
N ALA A 922 -2.53 -16.58 -61.77
CA ALA A 922 -1.31 -17.08 -61.13
C ALA A 922 -0.24 -15.98 -60.99
N ALA A 923 -0.09 -15.10 -61.98
CA ALA A 923 0.80 -13.94 -61.89
C ALA A 923 0.33 -12.94 -60.83
N ALA A 924 -0.97 -12.68 -60.72
CA ALA A 924 -1.55 -11.83 -59.67
C ALA A 924 -1.36 -12.43 -58.27
N ILE A 925 -1.69 -13.72 -58.09
CA ILE A 925 -1.47 -14.46 -56.83
C ILE A 925 0.01 -14.45 -56.44
N LYS A 926 0.93 -14.59 -57.40
CA LYS A 926 2.38 -14.52 -57.16
C LYS A 926 2.85 -13.12 -56.77
N ALA A 927 2.26 -12.07 -57.34
CA ALA A 927 2.54 -10.68 -56.97
C ALA A 927 2.04 -10.34 -55.55
N ASP A 928 0.83 -10.78 -55.18
CA ASP A 928 0.25 -10.52 -53.86
C ASP A 928 0.91 -11.34 -52.72
N ASN A 929 1.49 -12.49 -53.08
CA ASN A 929 2.26 -13.34 -52.17
C ASN A 929 3.78 -13.04 -52.15
N THR A 930 4.28 -12.03 -52.87
CA THR A 930 5.67 -11.55 -52.76
C THR A 930 5.76 -10.14 -52.20
N CYS A 931 6.88 -9.83 -51.54
CA CYS A 931 7.10 -8.55 -50.88
C CYS A 931 7.06 -7.37 -51.87
N GLY A 932 6.18 -6.38 -51.63
CA GLY A 932 5.96 -5.22 -52.50
C GLY A 932 7.11 -4.21 -52.64
N LEU A 933 8.31 -4.53 -52.11
CA LEU A 933 9.54 -3.77 -52.32
C LEU A 933 10.26 -4.30 -53.56
N ALA A 934 10.52 -3.43 -54.54
CA ALA A 934 11.19 -3.81 -55.78
C ALA A 934 12.53 -4.54 -55.51
N LYS A 935 12.73 -5.67 -56.21
CA LYS A 935 13.85 -6.62 -56.05
C LYS A 935 13.82 -7.51 -54.79
N CYS A 936 12.78 -7.47 -53.96
CA CYS A 936 12.60 -8.45 -52.89
C CYS A 936 11.77 -9.65 -53.37
N THR A 937 12.29 -10.87 -53.21
CA THR A 937 11.61 -12.12 -53.60
C THR A 937 11.01 -12.88 -52.41
N ALA A 938 11.06 -12.31 -51.19
CA ALA A 938 10.54 -12.96 -49.99
C ALA A 938 9.01 -13.13 -50.06
N SER A 939 8.54 -14.31 -49.68
CA SER A 939 7.10 -14.60 -49.55
C SER A 939 6.48 -13.77 -48.42
N VAL A 940 5.24 -13.33 -48.63
CA VAL A 940 4.42 -12.59 -47.65
C VAL A 940 3.10 -13.30 -47.32
N ALA A 941 2.92 -14.55 -47.78
CA ALA A 941 1.69 -15.32 -47.61
C ALA A 941 1.28 -15.55 -46.14
N THR A 942 2.25 -15.89 -45.27
CA THR A 942 2.00 -16.24 -43.86
C THR A 942 2.38 -15.15 -42.85
N LEU A 943 3.37 -14.30 -43.14
CA LEU A 943 3.89 -13.27 -42.22
C LEU A 943 4.00 -11.87 -42.89
N GLY A 944 3.12 -11.59 -43.87
CA GLY A 944 3.08 -10.34 -44.62
C GLY A 944 2.38 -9.20 -43.88
N GLN A 945 3.14 -8.17 -43.50
CA GLN A 945 2.62 -6.94 -42.90
C GLN A 945 2.12 -5.98 -44.01
N LEU A 946 0.91 -5.43 -43.84
CA LEU A 946 0.30 -4.50 -44.80
C LEU A 946 0.65 -3.05 -44.46
N CYS A 947 1.22 -2.29 -45.41
CA CYS A 947 1.45 -0.86 -45.20
C CYS A 947 0.17 -0.04 -45.44
N LEU A 948 -0.34 0.56 -44.36
CA LEU A 948 -1.55 1.41 -44.33
C LEU A 948 -1.43 2.72 -45.17
N HIS A 949 -0.27 3.00 -45.78
CA HIS A 949 -0.02 4.22 -46.58
C HIS A 949 0.12 3.96 -48.09
N CYS A 950 0.17 2.69 -48.51
CA CYS A 950 0.21 2.30 -49.93
C CYS A 950 -0.57 1.01 -50.28
N GLY A 951 -1.13 0.30 -49.29
CA GLY A 951 -1.96 -0.88 -49.51
C GLY A 951 -1.22 -2.14 -49.96
N ARG A 952 0.13 -2.17 -49.88
CA ARG A 952 0.95 -3.32 -50.28
C ARG A 952 1.43 -4.13 -49.08
N ARG A 953 1.56 -5.44 -49.24
CA ARG A 953 2.17 -6.35 -48.26
C ARG A 953 3.70 -6.39 -48.40
N PHE A 954 4.38 -6.50 -47.28
CA PHE A 954 5.84 -6.56 -47.18
C PHE A 954 6.27 -7.62 -46.16
N CYS A 955 7.43 -8.22 -46.38
CA CYS A 955 8.06 -9.10 -45.39
C CYS A 955 8.57 -8.31 -44.19
N LEU A 956 8.83 -8.99 -43.07
CA LEU A 956 9.19 -8.37 -41.80
C LEU A 956 10.43 -7.45 -41.88
N SER A 957 11.38 -7.70 -42.81
CA SER A 957 12.53 -6.81 -43.04
C SER A 957 12.22 -5.50 -43.77
N HIS A 958 11.09 -5.39 -44.48
CA HIS A 958 10.78 -4.28 -45.40
C HIS A 958 9.45 -3.57 -45.11
N HIS A 959 8.71 -4.02 -44.09
CA HIS A 959 7.39 -3.50 -43.74
C HIS A 959 7.38 -2.08 -43.15
N LEU A 960 8.52 -1.58 -42.64
CA LEU A 960 8.62 -0.22 -42.12
C LEU A 960 8.42 0.81 -43.26
N PRO A 961 7.52 1.80 -43.11
CA PRO A 961 7.20 2.77 -44.17
C PRO A 961 8.42 3.47 -44.78
N GLU A 962 9.43 3.77 -43.96
CA GLU A 962 10.72 4.33 -44.39
C GLU A 962 11.40 3.53 -45.51
N ILE A 963 11.37 2.19 -45.44
CA ILE A 963 12.17 1.31 -46.30
C ILE A 963 11.61 1.23 -47.72
N HIS A 964 10.28 1.31 -47.86
CA HIS A 964 9.58 1.23 -49.15
C HIS A 964 8.98 2.59 -49.58
N GLY A 965 9.54 3.71 -49.11
CA GLY A 965 9.22 5.06 -49.59
C GLY A 965 7.91 5.67 -49.08
N CYS A 966 7.23 5.05 -48.12
CA CYS A 966 6.02 5.59 -47.48
C CYS A 966 6.30 6.42 -46.21
N GLY A 967 7.56 6.51 -45.78
CA GLY A 967 7.98 7.18 -44.53
C GLY A 967 7.50 8.63 -44.40
N GLU A 968 7.44 9.40 -45.49
CA GLU A 968 6.90 10.77 -45.43
C GLU A 968 5.39 10.81 -45.13
N ARG A 969 4.61 9.89 -45.70
CA ARG A 969 3.16 9.76 -45.41
C ARG A 969 2.95 9.31 -43.97
N ALA A 970 3.75 8.35 -43.49
CA ALA A 970 3.70 7.90 -42.10
C ALA A 970 4.03 9.04 -41.11
N ARG A 971 5.08 9.82 -41.40
CA ARG A 971 5.49 10.98 -40.59
C ARG A 971 4.47 12.12 -40.65
N ALA A 972 3.83 12.35 -41.79
CA ALA A 972 2.74 13.33 -41.91
C ALA A 972 1.51 12.91 -41.09
N HIS A 973 1.08 11.65 -41.22
CA HIS A 973 -0.03 11.09 -40.45
C HIS A 973 0.23 11.12 -38.94
N ALA A 974 1.42 10.70 -38.49
CA ALA A 974 1.84 10.79 -37.09
C ALA A 974 1.86 12.24 -36.57
N ARG A 975 2.36 13.20 -37.37
CA ARG A 975 2.31 14.63 -37.02
C ARG A 975 0.88 15.17 -36.89
N GLN A 976 -0.04 14.72 -37.74
CA GLN A 976 -1.47 15.06 -37.64
C GLN A 976 -2.12 14.49 -36.36
N ARG A 977 -1.85 13.22 -36.03
CA ARG A 977 -2.35 12.61 -34.78
C ARG A 977 -1.79 13.32 -33.55
N ILE A 978 -0.47 13.54 -33.46
CA ILE A 978 0.16 14.30 -32.36
C ILE A 978 -0.44 15.72 -32.23
N SER A 979 -0.80 16.37 -33.35
CA SER A 979 -1.42 17.71 -33.34
C SER A 979 -2.91 17.71 -32.95
N ARG A 980 -3.56 16.55 -32.83
CA ARG A 980 -4.99 16.40 -32.53
C ARG A 980 -5.26 15.67 -31.20
N GLU A 981 -4.34 14.79 -30.81
CA GLU A 981 -4.42 13.94 -29.60
C GLU A 981 -3.45 14.40 -28.49
N GLY A 982 -2.50 15.29 -28.79
CA GLY A 982 -1.66 16.00 -27.80
C GLY A 982 -0.56 15.18 -27.11
N VAL A 983 -0.58 13.85 -27.20
CA VAL A 983 0.37 12.94 -26.54
C VAL A 983 1.59 12.65 -27.42
N LEU A 984 2.75 12.46 -26.80
CA LEU A 984 4.00 11.96 -27.41
C LEU A 984 4.38 10.63 -26.77
N TYR A 985 4.59 9.60 -27.60
CA TYR A 985 5.04 8.28 -27.15
C TYR A 985 6.57 8.19 -27.07
N ALA A 986 7.07 7.36 -26.14
CA ALA A 986 8.49 7.06 -26.02
C ALA A 986 9.05 6.50 -27.34
N GLY A 987 10.20 7.03 -27.78
CA GLY A 987 10.81 6.71 -29.08
C GLY A 987 10.68 7.82 -30.13
N SER A 988 9.75 8.79 -29.99
CA SER A 988 9.74 9.97 -30.86
C SER A 988 10.94 10.87 -30.55
N GLY A 989 11.92 10.93 -31.46
CA GLY A 989 13.07 11.84 -31.35
C GLY A 989 12.63 13.30 -31.14
N THR A 990 13.34 14.03 -30.28
CA THR A 990 12.99 15.40 -29.89
C THR A 990 12.81 16.31 -31.11
N LYS A 991 11.68 17.03 -31.18
CA LYS A 991 11.56 18.18 -32.09
C LYS A 991 12.72 19.14 -31.81
N ASP A 992 13.52 19.38 -32.84
CA ASP A 992 14.58 20.37 -32.78
C ASP A 992 13.95 21.75 -32.52
N ARG A 993 14.16 22.28 -31.30
CA ARG A 993 13.68 23.62 -30.95
C ARG A 993 14.63 24.61 -31.62
N SER A 994 14.27 25.00 -32.84
CA SER A 994 14.94 26.04 -33.61
C SER A 994 15.33 27.20 -32.70
N LEU A 995 16.65 27.36 -32.47
CA LEU A 995 17.17 28.39 -31.57
C LEU A 995 16.60 29.75 -31.97
N ASP A 996 16.05 30.45 -30.97
CA ASP A 996 15.60 31.84 -31.07
C ASP A 996 16.59 32.64 -31.95
N PRO A 997 16.13 33.32 -33.02
CA PRO A 997 17.00 34.04 -33.95
C PRO A 997 17.95 35.02 -33.27
N ALA A 998 17.54 35.66 -32.16
CA ALA A 998 18.40 36.55 -31.39
C ALA A 998 19.55 35.78 -30.71
N LYS A 999 19.26 34.67 -30.02
CA LYS A 999 20.28 33.76 -29.47
C LYS A 999 21.15 33.13 -30.56
N ARG A 1000 20.59 32.74 -31.70
CA ARG A 1000 21.37 32.17 -32.82
C ARG A 1000 22.36 33.20 -33.37
N ALA A 1001 21.93 34.44 -33.60
CA ALA A 1001 22.81 35.54 -34.02
C ALA A 1001 23.86 35.89 -32.96
N GLN A 1002 23.51 35.88 -31.67
CA GLN A 1002 24.45 36.15 -30.57
C GLN A 1002 25.51 35.04 -30.43
N LEU A 1003 25.13 33.77 -30.62
CA LEU A 1003 26.04 32.63 -30.64
C LEU A 1003 26.95 32.67 -31.88
N GLN A 1004 26.41 33.01 -33.06
CA GLN A 1004 27.18 33.19 -34.29
C GLN A 1004 28.28 34.24 -34.08
N ARG A 1005 27.94 35.47 -33.66
CA ARG A 1005 28.94 36.54 -33.38
C ARG A 1005 30.00 36.12 -32.34
N ARG A 1006 29.65 35.29 -31.36
CA ARG A 1006 30.62 34.74 -30.38
C ARG A 1006 31.52 33.65 -30.97
N LEU A 1007 31.01 32.85 -31.89
CA LEU A 1007 31.78 31.85 -32.63
C LEU A 1007 32.74 32.53 -33.61
N ASP A 1008 32.25 33.47 -34.40
CA ASP A 1008 33.02 34.25 -35.38
C ASP A 1008 34.18 34.98 -34.68
N LYS A 1009 33.92 35.67 -33.56
CA LYS A 1009 34.98 36.32 -32.76
C LYS A 1009 36.03 35.31 -32.26
N LYS A 1010 35.62 34.12 -31.81
CA LYS A 1010 36.57 33.06 -31.40
C LYS A 1010 37.37 32.50 -32.57
N LEU A 1011 36.77 32.41 -33.77
CA LEU A 1011 37.46 31.99 -34.98
C LEU A 1011 38.48 33.05 -35.42
N ASP A 1012 38.17 34.33 -35.30
CA ASP A 1012 39.12 35.42 -35.53
C ASP A 1012 40.28 35.39 -34.52
N GLU A 1013 39.99 35.26 -33.22
CA GLU A 1013 41.00 35.12 -32.15
C GLU A 1013 41.94 33.91 -32.42
N LEU A 1014 41.38 32.76 -32.82
CA LEU A 1014 42.15 31.57 -33.22
C LEU A 1014 42.90 31.73 -34.55
N SER A 1015 42.37 32.52 -35.50
CA SER A 1015 43.05 32.83 -36.76
C SER A 1015 44.25 33.76 -36.54
N GLY A 1016 44.14 34.72 -35.61
CA GLY A 1016 45.23 35.59 -35.18
C GLY A 1016 46.37 34.78 -34.55
N GLN A 1017 46.03 33.87 -33.63
CA GLN A 1017 47.00 32.95 -33.00
C GLN A 1017 47.67 31.98 -34.00
N ARG A 1018 47.03 31.69 -35.14
CA ARG A 1018 47.63 30.91 -36.24
C ARG A 1018 48.44 31.76 -37.21
N LYS A 1019 48.15 33.05 -37.36
CA LYS A 1019 48.91 34.00 -38.19
C LYS A 1019 50.19 34.48 -37.52
N SER A 1020 50.20 34.68 -36.19
CA SER A 1020 51.44 34.99 -35.44
C SER A 1020 52.46 33.85 -35.55
N LYS A 1021 52.05 32.62 -35.20
CA LYS A 1021 52.89 31.41 -35.26
C LYS A 1021 53.38 31.00 -36.66
N ARG A 1022 52.94 31.67 -37.74
CA ARG A 1022 53.49 31.50 -39.09
C ARG A 1022 54.58 32.52 -39.43
N LYS A 1023 54.59 33.71 -38.82
CA LYS A 1023 55.65 34.73 -39.02
C LYS A 1023 56.93 34.44 -38.24
N GLU A 1024 56.88 33.58 -37.22
CA GLU A 1024 58.04 33.12 -36.44
C GLU A 1024 58.74 31.88 -37.05
N LYS A 1025 58.42 31.51 -38.30
CA LYS A 1025 59.04 30.36 -39.01
C LYS A 1025 59.54 30.66 -40.42
N GLU A 1026 59.47 31.91 -40.87
CA GLU A 1026 59.96 32.37 -42.18
C GLU A 1026 60.77 33.69 -42.03
N LYS A 1027 61.56 33.78 -40.95
CA LYS A 1027 62.60 34.76 -40.68
C LYS A 1027 63.69 34.14 -39.80
#